data_AF-A0AAW1DSV7-F1
#
_entry.id   AF-A0AAW1DSV7-F1
#
_cell.length_a   1.000
_cell.length_b   1.000
_cell.length_c   1.000
_cell.angle_alpha   90.00
_cell.angle_beta   90.00
_cell.angle_gamma   90.00
#
_symmetry.space_group_name_H-M   'P 1'
#
loop_
_entity.id
_entity.type
_entity.pdbx_description
1 polymer ?
#
loop_
_entity_poly.entity_id
_entity_poly.type
_entity_poly.pdbx_seq_one_letter_code
_entity_poly.pdbx_strand_id
1 'polypeptide(L)'
;MTTVNITRDILHRQIRDKRAAAFQRSYHVTDPFIKRLGLEAELQGHTGCVNCLEWNEQGDLLASGSDDQHAIIWDPFRHKKLTTMHTGHAANIFSVKFLPHSGDRILITGAADTKVHVHDLSVKETIHMFSDHTNRVKRIATAPMWPNTFWSAAEDGIIRQYDLRESSKRSEVLIDLTEFCGQLVEAKCLAVNPRDNNYMAVGANGPFVRLYDIRMINNYRKSVNQSTSAAVHTFCERDKPIPDGAGQYYVAGHLPVKLPDYNNRLRVLVATYVTFSPDGTELLVNMGGEQVYLFDLTFKQKPYTFLLPKKCQSSTGDVQNGKTTNGVSNGIFLPTSHIRIAGSKMRSSSTELPAHLETIKQQANDAFARQQWTQAIQLYSLGIHQASCNAMLYGNRAAAYMKRKWDGDHYDALRDCLKALTLNPGHLKAHFRLARCLFELKYVSEALECLDDFKGKFPEQAQSSACDSLDKDIKAALFTKTETAEDKKANSSIRFHSFNRKESIPEDELVLRERSFDYKHRYCGHCNTTTDIKEANFFGSKGQYIVSGSDDGSFFIWEKETTNLVRILQGDESIVNCLQPHPNYCFLATSGIDPVVRLWNPRPETETENGRVVEDMESAAQANQRRMNADPLEVMLLNMGYRITGLRGVGPDGSDDEDSSEGQVQCRPS
;
A
#
# COMPACT_ATOMS: atom_id res chain seq x y z
N MET A 1 18.15 31.60 14.50
CA MET A 1 16.71 31.81 14.24
C MET A 1 16.55 33.21 13.68
N THR A 2 16.25 33.34 12.38
CA THR A 2 15.89 34.63 11.79
C THR A 2 14.53 35.04 12.34
N THR A 3 14.43 36.25 12.89
CA THR A 3 13.20 36.81 13.44
C THR A 3 12.13 36.93 12.36
N VAL A 4 11.10 36.09 12.44
CA VAL A 4 9.94 36.10 11.52
C VAL A 4 9.08 37.32 11.84
N ASN A 5 8.89 38.21 10.86
CA ASN A 5 8.03 39.38 11.00
C ASN A 5 6.59 39.00 10.62
N ILE A 6 5.85 38.54 11.62
CA ILE A 6 4.48 38.03 11.49
C ILE A 6 3.54 39.06 10.84
N THR A 7 3.67 40.36 11.16
CA THR A 7 2.83 41.41 10.59
C THR A 7 3.02 41.54 9.08
N ARG A 8 4.27 41.45 8.62
CA ARG A 8 4.61 41.45 7.20
C ARG A 8 4.01 40.23 6.50
N ASP A 9 4.12 39.06 7.11
CA ASP A 9 3.63 37.81 6.51
C ASP A 9 2.08 37.75 6.48
N ILE A 10 1.39 38.33 7.47
CA ILE A 10 -0.07 38.52 7.47
C ILE A 10 -0.51 39.48 6.35
N LEU A 11 0.20 40.60 6.17
CA LEU A 11 -0.05 41.55 5.07
C LEU A 11 0.15 40.87 3.71
N HIS A 12 1.24 40.13 3.53
CA HIS A 12 1.49 39.35 2.31
C HIS A 12 0.41 38.27 2.08
N ARG A 13 -0.14 37.66 3.14
CA ARG A 13 -1.28 36.74 3.06
C ARG A 13 -2.54 37.44 2.55
N GLN A 14 -2.85 38.63 3.08
CA GLN A 14 -4.04 39.38 2.68
C GLN A 14 -3.99 39.83 1.21
N ILE A 15 -2.82 40.18 0.70
CA ILE A 15 -2.63 40.56 -0.71
C ILE A 15 -2.34 39.36 -1.64
N ARG A 16 -2.42 38.12 -1.13
CA ARG A 16 -2.11 36.87 -1.87
C ARG A 16 -0.76 36.90 -2.61
N ASP A 17 0.27 37.48 -1.99
CA ASP A 17 1.61 37.53 -2.58
C ASP A 17 2.20 36.12 -2.77
N LYS A 18 3.03 35.92 -3.80
CA LYS A 18 3.66 34.63 -4.12
C LYS A 18 4.46 34.06 -2.95
N ARG A 19 5.07 34.92 -2.12
CA ARG A 19 5.77 34.50 -0.89
C ARG A 19 4.81 33.97 0.19
N ALA A 20 3.65 34.60 0.35
CA ALA A 20 2.62 34.11 1.27
C ALA A 20 2.02 32.79 0.79
N ALA A 21 1.84 32.60 -0.52
CA ALA A 21 1.41 31.31 -1.07
C ALA A 21 2.42 30.19 -0.78
N ALA A 22 3.74 30.45 -0.89
CA ALA A 22 4.77 29.48 -0.55
C ALA A 22 4.81 29.15 0.95
N PHE A 23 4.66 30.15 1.83
CA PHE A 23 4.57 29.97 3.28
C PHE A 23 3.30 29.21 3.67
N GLN A 24 2.14 29.64 3.18
CA GLN A 24 0.86 28.98 3.42
C GLN A 24 0.91 27.54 2.94
N ARG A 25 1.43 27.25 1.74
CA ARG A 25 1.64 25.89 1.29
C ARG A 25 2.55 25.13 2.25
N SER A 26 3.68 25.70 2.67
CA SER A 26 4.62 25.00 3.57
C SER A 26 4.07 24.64 4.95
N TYR A 27 3.05 25.36 5.43
CA TYR A 27 2.51 25.20 6.79
C TYR A 27 0.99 25.01 6.85
N HIS A 28 0.33 24.68 5.74
CA HIS A 28 -1.13 24.56 5.75
C HIS A 28 -1.61 23.39 6.61
N VAL A 29 -0.83 22.31 6.74
CA VAL A 29 -1.13 21.14 7.57
C VAL A 29 -0.03 20.98 8.62
N THR A 30 -0.41 21.03 9.89
CA THR A 30 0.49 20.94 11.05
C THR A 30 -0.10 20.00 12.10
N ASP A 31 0.73 19.52 13.02
CA ASP A 31 0.28 18.62 14.11
C ASP A 31 -0.90 19.17 14.93
N PRO A 32 -0.92 20.44 15.38
CA PRO A 32 -2.07 21.01 16.08
C PRO A 32 -3.35 21.01 15.24
N PHE A 33 -3.24 21.23 13.93
CA PHE A 33 -4.39 21.20 13.02
C PHE A 33 -4.90 19.78 12.83
N ILE A 34 -4.02 18.79 12.62
CA ILE A 34 -4.42 17.38 12.52
C ILE A 34 -5.10 16.90 13.82
N LYS A 35 -4.58 17.30 14.99
CA LYS A 35 -5.17 17.00 16.31
C LYS A 35 -6.50 17.68 16.58
N ARG A 36 -6.86 18.71 15.81
CA ARG A 36 -8.16 19.41 15.88
C ARG A 36 -9.08 19.18 14.69
N LEU A 37 -8.62 18.53 13.62
CA LEU A 37 -9.44 18.11 12.48
C LEU A 37 -10.75 17.44 12.92
N GLY A 38 -11.88 17.94 12.46
CA GLY A 38 -13.19 17.37 12.75
C GLY A 38 -14.16 17.68 11.62
N LEU A 39 -15.37 17.15 11.75
CA LEU A 39 -16.40 17.36 10.73
C LEU A 39 -16.73 18.86 10.65
N GLU A 40 -16.66 19.42 9.45
CA GLU A 40 -17.12 20.77 9.15
C GLU A 40 -18.56 20.76 8.66
N ALA A 41 -18.84 19.96 7.63
CA ALA A 41 -20.13 19.94 6.97
C ALA A 41 -20.36 18.60 6.26
N GLU A 42 -21.63 18.27 6.09
CA GLU A 42 -22.07 17.19 5.21
C GLU A 42 -22.80 17.80 4.00
N LEU A 43 -22.31 17.50 2.80
CA LEU A 43 -22.91 17.94 1.55
C LEU A 43 -23.91 16.87 1.08
N GLN A 44 -25.19 17.21 1.18
CA GLN A 44 -26.28 16.35 0.73
C GLN A 44 -26.68 16.67 -0.71
N GLY A 45 -26.92 15.63 -1.51
CA GLY A 45 -27.43 15.82 -2.87
C GLY A 45 -27.40 14.59 -3.77
N HIS A 46 -26.58 13.59 -3.46
CA HIS A 46 -26.63 12.29 -4.12
C HIS A 46 -27.71 11.40 -3.51
N THR A 47 -28.16 10.41 -4.27
CA THR A 47 -29.14 9.39 -3.80
C THR A 47 -28.56 7.99 -3.73
N GLY A 48 -27.26 7.83 -3.96
CA GLY A 48 -26.54 6.57 -3.85
C GLY A 48 -25.10 6.75 -3.39
N CYS A 49 -24.42 5.62 -3.14
CA CYS A 49 -23.01 5.53 -2.74
C CYS A 49 -22.13 6.52 -3.57
N VAL A 50 -21.25 7.30 -2.92
CA VAL A 50 -20.39 8.30 -3.59
C VAL A 50 -18.96 7.75 -3.69
N ASN A 51 -18.60 7.24 -4.86
CA ASN A 51 -17.38 6.44 -5.06
C ASN A 51 -16.18 7.20 -5.62
N CYS A 52 -16.31 8.48 -5.92
CA CYS A 52 -15.17 9.28 -6.36
C CYS A 52 -15.35 10.76 -6.04
N LEU A 53 -14.23 11.38 -5.69
CA LEU A 53 -14.09 12.80 -5.40
C LEU A 53 -12.86 13.34 -6.12
N GLU A 54 -12.92 14.60 -6.56
CA GLU A 54 -11.76 15.30 -7.13
C GLU A 54 -11.84 16.81 -6.87
N TRP A 55 -10.77 17.38 -6.30
CA TRP A 55 -10.58 18.83 -6.27
C TRP A 55 -10.14 19.35 -7.63
N ASN A 56 -10.63 20.52 -8.04
CA ASN A 56 -9.99 21.22 -9.15
C ASN A 56 -8.58 21.72 -8.75
N GLU A 57 -7.76 22.16 -9.72
CA GLU A 57 -6.37 22.55 -9.46
C GLU A 57 -6.22 23.66 -8.41
N GLN A 58 -7.19 24.57 -8.35
CA GLN A 58 -7.19 25.69 -7.39
C GLN A 58 -7.70 25.27 -6.00
N GLY A 59 -8.55 24.23 -5.93
CA GLY A 59 -9.19 23.73 -4.72
C GLY A 59 -10.49 24.46 -4.33
N ASP A 60 -10.99 25.37 -5.16
CA ASP A 60 -12.26 26.08 -4.92
C ASP A 60 -13.49 25.33 -5.42
N LEU A 61 -13.33 24.26 -6.19
CA LEU A 61 -14.40 23.36 -6.62
C LEU A 61 -14.10 21.92 -6.24
N LEU A 62 -15.13 21.21 -5.77
CA LEU A 62 -15.10 19.77 -5.55
C LEU A 62 -16.07 19.10 -6.52
N ALA A 63 -15.62 18.08 -7.23
CA ALA A 63 -16.49 17.20 -8.01
C ALA A 63 -16.72 15.89 -7.27
N SER A 64 -17.94 15.36 -7.34
CA SER A 64 -18.30 14.02 -6.86
C SER A 64 -19.04 13.23 -7.93
N GLY A 65 -18.84 11.92 -7.96
CA GLY A 65 -19.59 10.97 -8.79
C GLY A 65 -20.14 9.80 -7.97
N SER A 66 -21.35 9.35 -8.32
CA SER A 66 -22.13 8.42 -7.50
C SER A 66 -22.78 7.28 -8.31
N ASP A 67 -23.27 6.29 -7.57
CA ASP A 67 -24.17 5.23 -8.04
C ASP A 67 -25.48 5.77 -8.66
N ASP A 68 -25.87 6.99 -8.30
CA ASP A 68 -27.06 7.65 -8.86
C ASP A 68 -26.88 8.14 -10.30
N GLN A 69 -25.74 7.84 -10.95
CA GLN A 69 -25.40 8.20 -12.34
C GLN A 69 -25.19 9.72 -12.55
N HIS A 70 -25.17 10.52 -11.49
CA HIS A 70 -24.91 11.95 -11.55
C HIS A 70 -23.50 12.29 -11.11
N ALA A 71 -23.00 13.39 -11.67
CA ALA A 71 -21.88 14.13 -11.13
C ALA A 71 -22.39 15.43 -10.51
N ILE A 72 -21.85 15.80 -9.36
CA ILE A 72 -22.18 17.06 -8.68
C ILE A 72 -20.90 17.89 -8.51
N ILE A 73 -21.01 19.18 -8.82
CA ILE A 73 -19.99 20.19 -8.55
C ILE A 73 -20.42 21.02 -7.35
N TRP A 74 -19.53 21.14 -6.37
CA TRP A 74 -19.77 21.80 -5.09
C TRP A 74 -18.89 23.04 -4.92
N ASP A 75 -19.43 24.05 -4.26
CA ASP A 75 -18.68 25.09 -3.56
C ASP A 75 -18.44 24.58 -2.13
N PRO A 76 -17.24 24.07 -1.82
CA PRO A 76 -16.93 23.43 -0.55
C PRO A 76 -16.95 24.43 0.62
N PHE A 77 -16.66 25.71 0.37
CA PHE A 77 -16.50 26.72 1.42
C PHE A 77 -17.82 27.42 1.75
N ARG A 78 -18.77 27.40 0.83
CA ARG A 78 -20.15 27.85 1.07
C ARG A 78 -21.10 26.70 1.36
N HIS A 79 -20.62 25.45 1.34
CA HIS A 79 -21.40 24.23 1.48
C HIS A 79 -22.58 24.17 0.50
N LYS A 80 -22.37 24.64 -0.74
CA LYS A 80 -23.43 24.76 -1.75
C LYS A 80 -23.21 23.81 -2.91
N LYS A 81 -24.30 23.18 -3.32
CA LYS A 81 -24.38 22.49 -4.61
C LYS A 81 -24.46 23.53 -5.74
N LEU A 82 -23.46 23.55 -6.63
CA LEU A 82 -23.40 24.49 -7.74
C LEU A 82 -24.10 23.94 -8.99
N THR A 83 -23.76 22.71 -9.37
CA THR A 83 -24.31 22.06 -10.56
C THR A 83 -24.51 20.57 -10.28
N THR A 84 -25.67 20.05 -10.69
CA THR A 84 -25.94 18.62 -10.79
C THR A 84 -26.10 18.29 -12.26
N MET A 85 -25.44 17.23 -12.72
CA MET A 85 -25.46 16.82 -14.12
C MET A 85 -25.64 15.31 -14.19
N HIS A 86 -26.66 14.87 -14.94
CA HIS A 86 -26.78 13.47 -15.32
C HIS A 86 -25.68 13.15 -16.32
N THR A 87 -24.81 12.20 -15.99
CA THR A 87 -23.60 11.95 -16.81
C THR A 87 -23.91 11.22 -18.10
N GLY A 88 -25.05 10.52 -18.19
CA GLY A 88 -25.38 9.64 -19.31
C GLY A 88 -24.87 8.21 -19.13
N HIS A 89 -24.10 7.96 -18.06
CA HIS A 89 -23.77 6.60 -17.65
C HIS A 89 -25.00 5.82 -17.21
N ALA A 90 -24.98 4.51 -17.44
CA ALA A 90 -26.08 3.60 -17.06
C ALA A 90 -25.79 2.80 -15.78
N ALA A 91 -24.66 3.05 -15.12
CA ALA A 91 -24.21 2.35 -13.92
C ALA A 91 -23.26 3.22 -13.09
N ASN A 92 -22.78 2.68 -11.97
CA ASN A 92 -22.01 3.36 -10.94
C ASN A 92 -20.78 4.10 -11.50
N ILE A 93 -20.61 5.36 -11.11
CA ILE A 93 -19.43 6.16 -11.47
C ILE A 93 -18.32 5.87 -10.47
N PHE A 94 -17.18 5.38 -10.94
CA PHE A 94 -16.03 5.02 -10.09
C PHE A 94 -14.89 6.03 -10.14
N SER A 95 -14.86 6.92 -11.13
CA SER A 95 -13.83 7.93 -11.22
C SER A 95 -14.36 9.21 -11.84
N VAL A 96 -13.99 10.34 -11.24
CA VAL A 96 -14.23 11.68 -11.76
C VAL A 96 -12.90 12.44 -11.75
N LYS A 97 -12.58 13.17 -12.82
CA LYS A 97 -11.36 13.97 -12.94
C LYS A 97 -11.61 15.28 -13.67
N PHE A 98 -11.07 16.39 -13.15
CA PHE A 98 -10.92 17.61 -13.94
C PHE A 98 -9.78 17.44 -14.93
N LEU A 99 -9.99 17.85 -16.19
CA LEU A 99 -8.91 17.90 -17.16
C LEU A 99 -8.02 19.14 -16.87
N PRO A 100 -6.70 18.95 -16.67
CA PRO A 100 -5.79 20.06 -16.37
C PRO A 100 -5.82 21.17 -17.42
N HIS A 101 -5.61 22.40 -16.98
CA HIS A 101 -5.56 23.59 -17.85
C HIS A 101 -6.82 23.88 -18.70
N SER A 102 -7.93 23.18 -18.45
CA SER A 102 -9.21 23.42 -19.13
C SER A 102 -10.03 24.58 -18.54
N GLY A 103 -9.49 25.27 -17.53
CA GLY A 103 -10.23 26.31 -16.79
C GLY A 103 -11.42 25.73 -16.02
N ASP A 104 -11.26 24.52 -15.48
CA ASP A 104 -12.28 23.75 -14.74
C ASP A 104 -13.57 23.48 -15.55
N ARG A 105 -13.49 23.61 -16.88
CA ARG A 105 -14.62 23.41 -17.80
C ARG A 105 -14.84 21.94 -18.12
N ILE A 106 -13.77 21.16 -18.24
CA ILE A 106 -13.86 19.79 -18.74
C ILE A 106 -13.73 18.80 -17.59
N LEU A 107 -14.74 17.93 -17.47
CA LEU A 107 -14.83 16.86 -16.50
C LEU A 107 -14.84 15.50 -17.21
N ILE A 108 -14.09 14.53 -16.70
CA ILE A 108 -14.03 13.17 -17.24
C ILE A 108 -14.61 12.21 -16.21
N THR A 109 -15.49 11.31 -16.63
CA THR A 109 -16.04 10.24 -15.78
C THR A 109 -15.80 8.87 -16.37
N GLY A 110 -15.49 7.90 -15.52
CA GLY A 110 -15.41 6.48 -15.86
C GLY A 110 -16.32 5.67 -14.95
N ALA A 111 -17.02 4.67 -15.51
CA ALA A 111 -18.10 3.98 -14.81
C ALA A 111 -18.13 2.46 -15.04
N ALA A 112 -19.00 1.80 -14.28
CA ALA A 112 -19.30 0.37 -14.35
C ALA A 112 -19.99 -0.05 -15.66
N ASP A 113 -20.48 0.89 -16.46
CA ASP A 113 -21.10 0.62 -17.76
C ASP A 113 -20.09 0.44 -18.90
N THR A 114 -18.81 0.27 -18.54
CA THR A 114 -17.64 0.10 -19.42
C THR A 114 -17.29 1.33 -20.26
N LYS A 115 -17.88 2.50 -19.96
CA LYS A 115 -17.68 3.72 -20.75
C LYS A 115 -16.85 4.76 -20.01
N VAL A 116 -16.23 5.61 -20.82
CA VAL A 116 -15.63 6.88 -20.38
C VAL A 116 -16.37 8.02 -21.05
N HIS A 117 -16.76 9.03 -20.28
CA HIS A 117 -17.45 10.21 -20.78
C HIS A 117 -16.65 11.47 -20.48
N VAL A 118 -16.71 12.43 -21.40
CA VAL A 118 -16.11 13.75 -21.26
C VAL A 118 -17.22 14.77 -21.35
N HIS A 119 -17.29 15.63 -20.35
CA HIS A 119 -18.36 16.59 -20.13
C HIS A 119 -17.82 18.00 -20.19
N ASP A 120 -18.64 18.89 -20.72
CA ASP A 120 -18.40 20.32 -20.69
C ASP A 120 -19.36 20.97 -19.69
N LEU A 121 -18.81 21.42 -18.56
CA LEU A 121 -19.57 22.00 -17.46
C LEU A 121 -20.19 23.37 -17.81
N SER A 122 -19.71 24.04 -18.86
CA SER A 122 -20.29 25.32 -19.31
C SER A 122 -21.65 25.14 -19.99
N VAL A 123 -21.80 24.07 -20.77
CA VAL A 123 -23.06 23.69 -21.44
C VAL A 123 -23.83 22.60 -20.70
N LYS A 124 -23.19 21.91 -19.74
CA LYS A 124 -23.73 20.80 -18.95
C LYS A 124 -24.11 19.59 -19.81
N GLU A 125 -23.28 19.30 -20.81
CA GLU A 125 -23.50 18.21 -21.75
C GLU A 125 -22.28 17.29 -21.86
N THR A 126 -22.54 16.03 -22.16
CA THR A 126 -21.52 15.05 -22.54
C THR A 126 -21.09 15.31 -23.99
N ILE A 127 -19.84 15.73 -24.18
CA ILE A 127 -19.28 16.05 -25.50
C ILE A 127 -18.59 14.86 -26.17
N HIS A 128 -18.04 13.93 -25.39
CA HIS A 128 -17.49 12.66 -25.90
C HIS A 128 -17.95 11.47 -25.06
N MET A 129 -18.25 10.37 -25.75
CA MET A 129 -18.54 9.07 -25.15
C MET A 129 -17.65 8.04 -25.83
N PHE A 130 -16.81 7.38 -25.04
CA PHE A 130 -15.95 6.29 -25.47
C PHE A 130 -16.44 4.97 -24.87
N SER A 131 -16.59 3.94 -25.70
CA SER A 131 -17.11 2.62 -25.33
C SER A 131 -16.16 1.50 -25.78
N ASP A 132 -14.86 1.76 -25.69
CA ASP A 132 -13.83 0.83 -26.17
C ASP A 132 -13.40 -0.21 -25.11
N HIS A 133 -13.70 0.02 -23.84
CA HIS A 133 -13.47 -0.95 -22.76
C HIS A 133 -14.57 -2.03 -22.75
N THR A 134 -14.19 -3.25 -22.43
CA THR A 134 -15.11 -4.41 -22.39
C THR A 134 -15.55 -4.78 -20.98
N ASN A 135 -14.97 -4.15 -19.97
CA ASN A 135 -15.33 -4.31 -18.56
C ASN A 135 -15.31 -2.95 -17.83
N ARG A 136 -15.64 -2.94 -16.54
CA ARG A 136 -15.86 -1.72 -15.74
C ARG A 136 -14.62 -0.83 -15.71
N VAL A 137 -14.81 0.48 -15.94
CA VAL A 137 -13.73 1.46 -15.83
C VAL A 137 -13.58 1.87 -14.38
N LYS A 138 -12.42 1.56 -13.79
CA LYS A 138 -12.17 1.76 -12.35
C LYS A 138 -11.51 3.09 -12.03
N ARG A 139 -10.59 3.57 -12.88
CA ARG A 139 -9.86 4.80 -12.60
C ARG A 139 -9.53 5.59 -13.86
N ILE A 140 -9.62 6.91 -13.75
CA ILE A 140 -9.10 7.89 -14.71
C ILE A 140 -7.87 8.56 -14.10
N ALA A 141 -6.83 8.79 -14.90
CA ALA A 141 -5.74 9.68 -14.54
C ALA A 141 -5.54 10.77 -15.60
N THR A 142 -5.15 11.94 -15.12
CA THR A 142 -4.74 13.09 -15.91
C THR A 142 -3.31 13.46 -15.53
N ALA A 143 -2.65 14.28 -16.35
CA ALA A 143 -1.31 14.74 -16.08
C ALA A 143 -1.19 16.25 -16.38
N PRO A 144 -0.55 17.06 -15.51
CA PRO A 144 -0.46 18.50 -15.70
C PRO A 144 0.13 18.91 -17.04
N MET A 145 1.18 18.25 -17.54
CA MET A 145 1.82 18.65 -18.79
C MET A 145 1.09 18.16 -20.06
N TRP A 146 -0.01 17.42 -19.91
CA TRP A 146 -0.77 16.83 -21.01
C TRP A 146 -2.23 17.32 -21.02
N PRO A 147 -2.47 18.59 -21.38
CA PRO A 147 -3.76 19.25 -21.17
C PRO A 147 -4.93 18.69 -22.00
N ASN A 148 -4.65 17.86 -23.01
CA ASN A 148 -5.68 17.26 -23.87
C ASN A 148 -5.65 15.73 -23.81
N THR A 149 -4.82 15.14 -22.95
CA THR A 149 -4.62 13.69 -22.88
C THR A 149 -4.92 13.19 -21.49
N PHE A 150 -5.61 12.06 -21.43
CA PHE A 150 -5.88 11.36 -20.19
C PHE A 150 -5.87 9.84 -20.42
N TRP A 151 -5.90 9.09 -19.33
CA TRP A 151 -5.83 7.63 -19.35
C TRP A 151 -6.92 7.00 -18.48
N SER A 152 -7.32 5.79 -18.83
CA SER A 152 -8.25 4.97 -18.05
C SER A 152 -7.66 3.59 -17.76
N ALA A 153 -8.01 3.03 -16.60
CA ALA A 153 -7.80 1.64 -16.24
C ALA A 153 -9.15 0.95 -16.06
N ALA A 154 -9.28 -0.25 -16.60
CA ALA A 154 -10.49 -1.04 -16.48
C ALA A 154 -10.21 -2.52 -16.16
N GLU A 155 -11.26 -3.19 -15.72
CA GLU A 155 -11.24 -4.62 -15.39
C GLU A 155 -11.12 -5.55 -16.61
N ASP A 156 -10.98 -5.00 -17.81
CA ASP A 156 -10.60 -5.78 -18.99
C ASP A 156 -9.07 -5.97 -19.06
N GLY A 157 -8.33 -5.44 -18.08
CA GLY A 157 -6.88 -5.53 -18.01
C GLY A 157 -6.17 -4.49 -18.86
N ILE A 158 -6.90 -3.54 -19.47
CA ILE A 158 -6.35 -2.60 -20.44
C ILE A 158 -6.22 -1.21 -19.81
N ILE A 159 -5.09 -0.54 -20.12
CA ILE A 159 -4.91 0.90 -19.94
C ILE A 159 -5.04 1.58 -21.29
N ARG A 160 -5.98 2.51 -21.41
CA ARG A 160 -6.24 3.25 -22.64
C ARG A 160 -5.80 4.70 -22.52
N GLN A 161 -5.39 5.29 -23.64
CA GLN A 161 -5.05 6.70 -23.79
C GLN A 161 -6.07 7.40 -24.70
N TYR A 162 -6.43 8.61 -24.34
CA TYR A 162 -7.39 9.44 -25.05
C TYR A 162 -6.74 10.78 -25.35
N ASP A 163 -6.80 11.25 -26.60
CA ASP A 163 -6.36 12.60 -26.99
C ASP A 163 -7.54 13.36 -27.56
N LEU A 164 -8.01 14.39 -26.85
CA LEU A 164 -9.18 15.18 -27.23
C LEU A 164 -8.95 16.07 -28.45
N ARG A 165 -7.72 16.17 -28.94
CA ARG A 165 -7.40 16.88 -30.20
C ARG A 165 -7.68 16.01 -31.42
N GLU A 166 -7.70 14.70 -31.24
CA GLU A 166 -7.98 13.77 -32.32
C GLU A 166 -9.48 13.73 -32.61
N SER A 167 -9.84 13.71 -33.90
CA SER A 167 -11.24 13.60 -34.33
C SER A 167 -11.83 12.19 -34.12
N SER A 168 -10.98 11.22 -33.79
CA SER A 168 -11.37 9.84 -33.56
C SER A 168 -12.17 9.74 -32.25
N LYS A 169 -13.35 9.10 -32.30
CA LYS A 169 -14.10 8.71 -31.10
C LYS A 169 -13.58 7.40 -30.48
N ARG A 170 -12.31 7.05 -30.74
CA ARG A 170 -11.67 5.84 -30.25
C ARG A 170 -10.48 6.21 -29.40
N SER A 171 -10.21 5.35 -28.45
CA SER A 171 -9.01 5.40 -27.61
C SER A 171 -7.95 4.43 -28.09
N GLU A 172 -6.70 4.78 -27.85
CA GLU A 172 -5.55 3.94 -28.15
C GLU A 172 -5.24 3.04 -26.95
N VAL A 173 -4.87 1.79 -27.21
CA VAL A 173 -4.41 0.88 -26.16
C VAL A 173 -2.95 1.22 -25.84
N LEU A 174 -2.71 1.69 -24.62
CA LEU A 174 -1.36 1.99 -24.15
C LEU A 174 -0.73 0.73 -23.55
N ILE A 175 -1.45 0.03 -22.66
CA ILE A 175 -0.95 -1.17 -21.97
C ILE A 175 -2.05 -2.22 -22.00
N ASP A 176 -1.74 -3.41 -22.50
CA ASP A 176 -2.62 -4.57 -22.39
C ASP A 176 -2.01 -5.57 -21.39
N LEU A 177 -2.53 -5.60 -20.16
CA LEU A 177 -2.02 -6.51 -19.13
C LEU A 177 -2.36 -7.97 -19.42
N THR A 178 -3.39 -8.25 -20.24
CA THR A 178 -3.88 -9.62 -20.47
C THR A 178 -2.84 -10.48 -21.19
N GLU A 179 -2.01 -9.85 -22.03
CA GLU A 179 -0.90 -10.50 -22.72
C GLU A 179 0.22 -10.94 -21.76
N PHE A 180 0.36 -10.30 -20.59
CA PHE A 180 1.47 -10.54 -19.65
C PHE A 180 1.04 -11.27 -18.37
N CYS A 181 -0.16 -10.99 -17.88
CA CYS A 181 -0.66 -11.47 -16.59
C CYS A 181 -1.77 -12.51 -16.74
N GLY A 182 -2.16 -12.83 -17.97
CA GLY A 182 -3.25 -13.75 -18.30
C GLY A 182 -4.60 -13.05 -18.47
N GLN A 183 -5.55 -13.76 -19.08
CA GLN A 183 -6.85 -13.22 -19.51
C GLN A 183 -7.77 -12.75 -18.37
N LEU A 184 -7.47 -13.11 -17.12
CA LEU A 184 -8.28 -12.76 -15.93
C LEU A 184 -7.68 -11.60 -15.13
N VAL A 185 -6.66 -10.93 -15.66
CA VAL A 185 -6.09 -9.75 -14.99
C VAL A 185 -7.03 -8.55 -15.14
N GLU A 186 -7.19 -7.83 -14.05
CA GLU A 186 -7.98 -6.60 -14.01
C GLU A 186 -7.05 -5.43 -13.66
N ALA A 187 -7.14 -4.32 -14.39
CA ALA A 187 -6.48 -3.09 -14.00
C ALA A 187 -7.40 -2.32 -13.04
N LYS A 188 -6.95 -2.12 -11.81
CA LYS A 188 -7.78 -1.60 -10.72
C LYS A 188 -7.57 -0.13 -10.46
N CYS A 189 -6.33 0.34 -10.58
CA CYS A 189 -6.01 1.74 -10.42
C CYS A 189 -4.79 2.15 -11.25
N LEU A 190 -4.68 3.45 -11.53
CA LEU A 190 -3.52 4.04 -12.16
C LEU A 190 -3.27 5.46 -11.66
N ALA A 191 -2.02 5.92 -11.76
CA ALA A 191 -1.64 7.31 -11.52
C ALA A 191 -0.48 7.70 -12.44
N VAL A 192 -0.42 8.97 -12.83
CA VAL A 192 0.73 9.53 -13.57
C VAL A 192 1.56 10.36 -12.60
N ASN A 193 2.88 10.22 -12.67
CA ASN A 193 3.78 10.96 -11.80
C ASN A 193 3.65 12.46 -12.07
N PRO A 194 3.34 13.29 -11.06
CA PRO A 194 2.99 14.70 -11.24
C PRO A 194 4.19 15.58 -11.64
N ARG A 195 5.43 15.12 -11.41
CA ARG A 195 6.66 15.85 -11.75
C ARG A 195 7.29 15.36 -13.04
N ASP A 196 7.34 14.06 -13.23
CA ASP A 196 7.81 13.44 -14.47
C ASP A 196 6.68 12.65 -15.11
N ASN A 197 5.87 13.32 -15.94
CA ASN A 197 4.68 12.72 -16.54
C ASN A 197 4.99 11.54 -17.50
N ASN A 198 6.26 11.16 -17.68
CA ASN A 198 6.65 9.95 -18.41
C ASN A 198 6.49 8.66 -17.59
N TYR A 199 6.31 8.77 -16.27
CA TYR A 199 6.13 7.60 -15.42
C TYR A 199 4.67 7.41 -15.02
N MET A 200 4.17 6.19 -15.20
CA MET A 200 2.81 5.79 -14.83
C MET A 200 2.84 4.59 -13.89
N ALA A 201 2.21 4.72 -12.72
CA ALA A 201 1.99 3.59 -11.82
C ALA A 201 0.65 2.91 -12.14
N VAL A 202 0.63 1.59 -12.15
CA VAL A 202 -0.55 0.76 -12.41
C VAL A 202 -0.66 -0.32 -11.33
N GLY A 203 -1.82 -0.36 -10.68
CA GLY A 203 -2.26 -1.42 -9.79
C GLY A 203 -3.20 -2.38 -10.51
N ALA A 204 -2.99 -3.68 -10.32
CA ALA A 204 -3.79 -4.74 -10.92
C ALA A 204 -3.97 -5.88 -9.92
N ASN A 205 -4.61 -6.96 -10.35
CA ASN A 205 -4.71 -8.19 -9.56
C ASN A 205 -3.32 -8.71 -9.18
N GLY A 206 -3.19 -9.19 -7.94
CA GLY A 206 -1.95 -9.67 -7.34
C GLY A 206 -1.20 -8.61 -6.53
N PRO A 207 -0.09 -9.00 -5.89
CA PRO A 207 0.60 -8.14 -4.92
C PRO A 207 1.55 -7.11 -5.57
N PHE A 208 1.68 -7.13 -6.89
CA PHE A 208 2.68 -6.31 -7.61
C PHE A 208 2.07 -4.99 -8.06
N VAL A 209 2.81 -3.91 -7.78
CA VAL A 209 2.57 -2.60 -8.34
C VAL A 209 3.59 -2.34 -9.44
N ARG A 210 3.11 -1.83 -10.58
CA ARG A 210 3.90 -1.67 -11.80
C ARG A 210 4.15 -0.19 -12.04
N LEU A 211 5.39 0.19 -12.29
CA LEU A 211 5.78 1.54 -12.69
C LEU A 211 6.35 1.49 -14.10
N TYR A 212 5.63 2.06 -15.04
CA TYR A 212 5.96 2.09 -16.45
C TYR A 212 6.61 3.41 -16.86
N ASP A 213 7.63 3.34 -17.70
CA ASP A 213 8.08 4.47 -18.52
C ASP A 213 7.28 4.49 -19.82
N ILE A 214 6.30 5.39 -19.93
CA ILE A 214 5.36 5.42 -21.04
C ILE A 214 6.04 5.75 -22.38
N ARG A 215 7.21 6.40 -22.36
CA ARG A 215 7.98 6.70 -23.59
C ARG A 215 8.57 5.45 -24.22
N MET A 216 8.79 4.41 -23.41
CA MET A 216 9.31 3.12 -23.87
C MET A 216 8.19 2.23 -24.42
N ILE A 217 6.93 2.57 -24.17
CA ILE A 217 5.78 1.77 -24.61
C ILE A 217 5.34 2.31 -25.97
N ASN A 218 5.60 1.56 -27.02
CA ASN A 218 5.15 1.93 -28.36
C ASN A 218 3.65 1.60 -28.51
N ASN A 219 2.89 2.53 -29.09
CA ASN A 219 1.47 2.33 -29.42
C ASN A 219 1.31 1.07 -30.27
N TYR A 220 0.82 0.00 -29.65
CA TYR A 220 0.73 -1.30 -30.29
C TYR A 220 -0.50 -1.31 -31.20
N ARG A 221 -0.35 -0.81 -32.44
CA ARG A 221 -1.34 -1.05 -33.51
C ARG A 221 -1.23 -2.49 -33.99
N LYS A 222 -1.88 -3.42 -33.29
CA LYS A 222 -2.10 -4.76 -33.86
C LYS A 222 -3.09 -4.63 -35.02
N SER A 223 -2.59 -4.77 -36.25
CA SER A 223 -3.42 -5.14 -37.39
C SER A 223 -4.01 -6.51 -37.08
N VAL A 224 -5.33 -6.58 -36.92
CA VAL A 224 -6.08 -7.82 -36.69
C VAL A 224 -5.78 -8.80 -37.83
N ASN A 225 -4.98 -9.84 -37.56
CA ASN A 225 -4.96 -11.09 -38.33
C ASN A 225 -4.25 -12.21 -37.55
N GLN A 226 -5.06 -13.09 -36.94
CA GLN A 226 -4.79 -14.51 -36.57
C GLN A 226 -3.71 -14.77 -35.49
N SER A 227 -3.74 -15.77 -34.61
CA SER A 227 -4.53 -17.00 -34.46
C SER A 227 -4.56 -17.42 -32.97
N THR A 228 -5.59 -18.16 -32.56
CA THR A 228 -5.74 -18.72 -31.22
C THR A 228 -4.80 -19.90 -30.99
N SER A 229 -3.80 -19.72 -30.12
CA SER A 229 -3.02 -20.80 -29.52
C SER A 229 -2.83 -20.49 -28.03
N ALA A 230 -3.55 -21.25 -27.19
CA ALA A 230 -3.37 -21.24 -25.74
C ALA A 230 -2.07 -21.97 -25.38
N ALA A 231 -0.97 -21.22 -25.25
CA ALA A 231 0.26 -21.71 -24.67
C ALA A 231 0.87 -20.62 -23.77
N VAL A 232 1.22 -21.02 -22.55
CA VAL A 232 1.99 -20.22 -21.60
C VAL A 232 3.38 -20.02 -22.19
N HIS A 233 3.66 -18.81 -22.70
CA HIS A 233 4.94 -18.50 -23.32
C HIS A 233 5.91 -17.91 -22.29
N THR A 234 6.95 -18.70 -22.03
CA THR A 234 8.23 -18.34 -21.42
C THR A 234 8.78 -17.04 -22.00
N PHE A 235 9.33 -16.16 -21.14
CA PHE A 235 10.02 -14.93 -21.50
C PHE A 235 11.28 -15.17 -22.36
N CYS A 236 11.13 -15.54 -23.64
CA CYS A 236 12.17 -15.39 -24.68
C CYS A 236 11.57 -15.48 -26.09
N GLU A 237 11.96 -14.50 -26.91
CA GLU A 237 11.85 -14.37 -28.37
C GLU A 237 10.59 -13.75 -29.03
N ARG A 238 10.87 -12.60 -29.64
CA ARG A 238 10.26 -11.82 -30.75
C ARG A 238 8.82 -11.31 -30.56
N ASP A 239 8.74 -9.97 -30.57
CA ASP A 239 7.57 -9.09 -30.42
C ASP A 239 6.97 -8.96 -29.01
N LYS A 240 7.79 -8.53 -28.03
CA LYS A 240 7.29 -8.04 -26.74
C LYS A 240 6.56 -6.70 -26.93
N PRO A 241 5.28 -6.55 -26.53
CA PRO A 241 4.54 -5.28 -26.62
C PRO A 241 5.06 -4.21 -25.64
N ILE A 242 5.63 -4.63 -24.50
CA ILE A 242 6.31 -3.77 -23.54
C ILE A 242 7.80 -4.14 -23.55
N PRO A 243 8.70 -3.23 -23.97
CA PRO A 243 10.13 -3.51 -24.01
C PRO A 243 10.72 -3.87 -22.64
N ASP A 244 11.76 -4.71 -22.63
CA ASP A 244 12.49 -5.01 -21.40
C ASP A 244 13.04 -3.71 -20.79
N GLY A 245 12.79 -3.52 -19.48
CA GLY A 245 13.18 -2.30 -18.77
C GLY A 245 12.13 -1.18 -18.78
N ALA A 246 11.06 -1.28 -19.59
CA ALA A 246 9.97 -0.31 -19.59
C ALA A 246 9.08 -0.38 -18.34
N GLY A 247 9.10 -1.52 -17.62
CA GLY A 247 8.37 -1.72 -16.36
C GLY A 247 9.29 -2.02 -15.19
N GLN A 248 9.09 -1.32 -14.08
CA GLN A 248 9.64 -1.61 -12.77
C GLN A 248 8.53 -2.14 -11.84
N TYR A 249 8.87 -3.04 -10.94
CA TYR A 249 7.89 -3.73 -10.10
C TYR A 249 8.18 -3.48 -8.63
N TYR A 250 7.13 -3.35 -7.84
CA TYR A 250 7.19 -3.12 -6.40
C TYR A 250 6.27 -4.12 -5.71
N VAL A 251 6.75 -4.73 -4.63
CA VAL A 251 6.01 -5.72 -3.85
C VAL A 251 6.52 -5.73 -2.43
N ALA A 252 5.62 -5.77 -1.45
CA ALA A 252 6.02 -5.93 -0.06
C ALA A 252 6.60 -7.33 0.18
N GLY A 253 7.83 -7.41 0.68
CA GLY A 253 8.59 -8.66 0.66
C GLY A 253 8.05 -9.79 1.55
N HIS A 254 7.15 -9.48 2.49
CA HIS A 254 6.49 -10.47 3.35
C HIS A 254 5.18 -11.03 2.80
N LEU A 255 4.69 -10.48 1.68
CA LEU A 255 3.45 -10.96 1.10
C LEU A 255 3.66 -12.40 0.59
N PRO A 256 2.67 -13.30 0.80
CA PRO A 256 2.80 -14.72 0.49
C PRO A 256 3.29 -14.95 -0.94
N VAL A 257 4.07 -16.01 -1.16
CA VAL A 257 4.67 -16.29 -2.48
C VAL A 257 3.90 -17.37 -3.25
N LYS A 258 3.07 -18.17 -2.57
CA LYS A 258 2.31 -19.26 -3.21
C LYS A 258 0.83 -18.91 -3.25
N LEU A 259 0.17 -19.10 -4.41
CA LEU A 259 -1.29 -18.92 -4.56
C LEU A 259 -2.13 -19.53 -3.43
N PRO A 260 -1.88 -20.79 -3.01
CA PRO A 260 -2.57 -21.39 -1.87
C PRO A 260 -2.41 -20.61 -0.56
N ASP A 261 -1.28 -19.95 -0.32
CA ASP A 261 -1.07 -19.13 0.87
C ASP A 261 -1.88 -17.83 0.81
N TYR A 262 -2.16 -17.29 -0.38
CA TYR A 262 -3.12 -16.19 -0.55
C TYR A 262 -4.55 -16.67 -0.26
N ASN A 263 -4.93 -17.81 -0.84
CA ASN A 263 -6.28 -18.38 -0.68
C ASN A 263 -6.54 -18.86 0.75
N ASN A 264 -5.54 -19.40 1.44
CA ASN A 264 -5.63 -19.84 2.84
C ASN A 264 -5.86 -18.66 3.80
N ARG A 265 -5.43 -17.45 3.43
CA ARG A 265 -5.74 -16.23 4.19
C ARG A 265 -7.13 -15.68 3.92
N LEU A 266 -7.89 -16.28 2.98
CA LEU A 266 -9.22 -15.81 2.56
C LEU A 266 -9.20 -14.35 2.05
N ARG A 267 -8.04 -13.86 1.59
CA ARG A 267 -7.81 -12.47 1.16
C ARG A 267 -7.33 -12.40 -0.27
N VAL A 268 -7.96 -11.54 -1.06
CA VAL A 268 -7.47 -11.18 -2.40
C VAL A 268 -6.50 -10.01 -2.26
N LEU A 269 -5.24 -10.22 -2.63
CA LEU A 269 -4.26 -9.13 -2.67
C LEU A 269 -4.36 -8.38 -4.00
N VAL A 270 -4.65 -7.10 -3.89
CA VAL A 270 -4.88 -6.22 -5.03
C VAL A 270 -4.49 -4.79 -4.69
N ALA A 271 -3.82 -4.09 -5.59
CA ALA A 271 -3.59 -2.66 -5.41
C ALA A 271 -4.89 -1.90 -5.71
N THR A 272 -5.65 -1.54 -4.67
CA THR A 272 -6.91 -0.79 -4.78
C THR A 272 -6.70 0.69 -5.11
N TYR A 273 -5.54 1.23 -4.72
CA TYR A 273 -5.20 2.62 -5.01
C TYR A 273 -3.70 2.84 -5.11
N VAL A 274 -3.28 3.72 -6.02
CA VAL A 274 -1.90 4.19 -6.16
C VAL A 274 -1.89 5.71 -6.32
N THR A 275 -0.93 6.37 -5.69
CA THR A 275 -0.73 7.81 -5.87
C THR A 275 0.74 8.20 -5.64
N PHE A 276 1.21 9.19 -6.37
CA PHE A 276 2.57 9.70 -6.20
C PHE A 276 2.61 10.79 -5.14
N SER A 277 3.74 10.86 -4.45
CA SER A 277 4.10 12.03 -3.64
C SER A 277 4.11 13.31 -4.49
N PRO A 278 3.91 14.50 -3.87
CA PRO A 278 3.92 15.78 -4.61
C PRO A 278 5.23 16.11 -5.35
N ASP A 279 6.34 15.49 -4.95
CA ASP A 279 7.64 15.59 -5.64
C ASP A 279 7.91 14.43 -6.61
N GLY A 280 7.01 13.45 -6.70
CA GLY A 280 7.11 12.32 -7.62
C GLY A 280 8.20 11.30 -7.26
N THR A 281 8.80 11.37 -6.07
CA THR A 281 9.94 10.50 -5.68
C THR A 281 9.53 9.28 -4.87
N GLU A 282 8.31 9.29 -4.33
CA GLU A 282 7.70 8.20 -3.56
C GLU A 282 6.34 7.82 -4.15
N LEU A 283 5.97 6.54 -4.04
CA LEU A 283 4.70 5.97 -4.50
C LEU A 283 3.96 5.36 -3.30
N LEU A 284 2.77 5.88 -3.00
CA LEU A 284 1.87 5.35 -1.98
C LEU A 284 0.87 4.38 -2.60
N VAL A 285 0.64 3.26 -1.94
CA VAL A 285 -0.17 2.15 -2.43
C VAL A 285 -1.08 1.65 -1.32
N ASN A 286 -2.38 1.62 -1.55
CA ASN A 286 -3.35 0.94 -0.68
C ASN A 286 -3.62 -0.46 -1.22
N MET A 287 -3.18 -1.49 -0.48
CA MET A 287 -3.33 -2.89 -0.89
C MET A 287 -4.56 -3.50 -0.21
N GLY A 288 -5.51 -3.99 -1.00
CA GLY A 288 -6.63 -4.81 -0.54
C GLY A 288 -6.14 -6.10 0.11
N GLY A 289 -6.79 -6.50 1.19
CA GLY A 289 -6.39 -7.57 2.10
C GLY A 289 -5.19 -7.23 2.99
N GLU A 290 -4.60 -6.05 2.83
CA GLU A 290 -3.29 -5.70 3.38
C GLU A 290 -3.22 -4.22 3.80
N GLN A 291 -2.01 -3.79 4.17
CA GLN A 291 -1.75 -2.46 4.70
C GLN A 291 -1.50 -1.41 3.61
N VAL A 292 -1.37 -0.13 4.01
CA VAL A 292 -0.89 0.92 3.11
C VAL A 292 0.64 0.90 3.08
N TYR A 293 1.22 0.92 1.89
CA TYR A 293 2.66 0.86 1.65
C TYR A 293 3.17 2.13 0.96
N LEU A 294 4.33 2.61 1.38
CA LEU A 294 5.05 3.68 0.70
C LEU A 294 6.34 3.11 0.11
N PHE A 295 6.49 3.18 -1.20
CA PHE A 295 7.68 2.78 -1.94
C PHE A 295 8.53 4.00 -2.29
N ASP A 296 9.85 3.88 -2.11
CA ASP A 296 10.81 4.91 -2.52
C ASP A 296 11.26 4.62 -3.96
N LEU A 297 11.02 5.57 -4.86
CA LEU A 297 11.39 5.43 -6.27
C LEU A 297 12.83 5.88 -6.55
N THR A 298 13.48 6.56 -5.60
CA THR A 298 14.84 7.07 -5.70
C THR A 298 15.83 6.11 -5.05
N PHE A 299 15.60 5.78 -3.78
CA PHE A 299 16.44 4.89 -2.97
C PHE A 299 15.78 3.52 -2.81
N LYS A 300 15.72 2.82 -3.94
CA LYS A 300 15.02 1.53 -4.05
C LYS A 300 15.71 0.47 -3.21
N GLN A 301 14.94 -0.23 -2.39
CA GLN A 301 15.42 -1.37 -1.61
C GLN A 301 14.93 -2.65 -2.27
N LYS A 302 15.78 -3.66 -2.40
CA LYS A 302 15.31 -4.98 -2.84
C LYS A 302 14.48 -5.62 -1.72
N PRO A 303 13.40 -6.36 -2.04
CA PRO A 303 12.76 -7.22 -1.08
C PRO A 303 13.83 -8.10 -0.48
N TYR A 304 13.73 -8.32 0.83
CA TYR A 304 14.49 -9.37 1.49
C TYR A 304 13.88 -10.72 1.06
N THR A 305 14.01 -11.05 -0.23
CA THR A 305 13.61 -12.31 -0.85
C THR A 305 14.77 -13.27 -0.75
N PHE A 306 14.65 -14.21 0.17
CA PHE A 306 15.57 -15.33 0.35
C PHE A 306 15.27 -16.43 -0.68
N LEU A 307 15.30 -16.09 -1.97
CA LEU A 307 15.18 -17.06 -3.03
C LEU A 307 16.57 -17.63 -3.34
N LEU A 308 16.72 -18.91 -3.02
CA LEU A 308 17.86 -19.80 -3.30
C LEU A 308 18.58 -19.45 -4.62
N PRO A 309 19.90 -19.19 -4.60
CA PRO A 309 20.73 -19.56 -5.73
C PRO A 309 20.65 -21.09 -5.87
N LYS A 310 20.15 -21.60 -7.00
CA LYS A 310 20.37 -23.02 -7.36
C LYS A 310 21.88 -23.25 -7.33
N LYS A 311 22.37 -24.13 -6.44
CA LYS A 311 23.74 -24.64 -6.53
C LYS A 311 23.95 -25.09 -7.97
N CYS A 312 24.91 -24.50 -8.69
CA CYS A 312 25.37 -25.05 -9.95
C CYS A 312 25.70 -26.52 -9.71
N GLN A 313 25.00 -27.41 -10.41
CA GLN A 313 25.36 -28.82 -10.45
C GLN A 313 26.78 -28.87 -11.01
N SER A 314 27.76 -29.14 -10.15
CA SER A 314 29.06 -29.61 -10.60
C SER A 314 28.80 -30.89 -11.36
N SER A 315 28.94 -30.83 -12.68
CA SER A 315 29.02 -31.99 -13.54
C SER A 315 30.03 -32.96 -12.93
N THR A 316 29.53 -34.13 -12.55
CA THR A 316 30.31 -35.29 -12.16
C THR A 316 31.35 -35.57 -13.24
N GLY A 317 32.56 -35.88 -12.78
CA GLY A 317 33.74 -35.90 -13.63
C GLY A 317 33.74 -37.05 -14.63
N ASP A 318 34.28 -36.76 -15.80
CA ASP A 318 35.10 -37.72 -16.53
C ASP A 318 36.57 -37.32 -16.33
N VAL A 319 37.29 -38.23 -15.68
CA VAL A 319 38.71 -38.12 -15.41
C VAL A 319 39.46 -38.66 -16.63
N GLN A 320 40.28 -37.84 -17.29
CA GLN A 320 41.41 -38.33 -18.07
C GLN A 320 42.71 -37.69 -17.59
N ASN A 321 43.61 -38.55 -17.15
CA ASN A 321 44.95 -38.26 -16.66
C ASN A 321 45.86 -37.72 -17.76
N GLY A 322 46.58 -36.63 -17.48
CA GLY A 322 47.62 -36.08 -18.35
C GLY A 322 48.67 -35.30 -17.57
N LYS A 323 49.80 -35.98 -17.34
CA LYS A 323 51.11 -35.58 -16.79
C LYS A 323 51.48 -34.08 -16.70
N THR A 324 52.07 -33.76 -15.56
CA THR A 324 52.78 -32.54 -15.13
C THR A 324 53.88 -32.06 -16.08
N THR A 325 54.10 -30.73 -16.15
CA THR A 325 55.39 -30.09 -15.81
C THR A 325 55.24 -28.60 -15.51
N ASN A 326 55.95 -28.17 -14.45
CA ASN A 326 56.47 -26.83 -14.15
C ASN A 326 55.54 -25.71 -13.66
N GLY A 327 55.32 -25.71 -12.33
CA GLY A 327 55.88 -24.63 -11.48
C GLY A 327 54.97 -23.48 -11.08
N VAL A 328 54.09 -23.68 -10.09
CA VAL A 328 53.88 -22.83 -8.88
C VAL A 328 53.13 -23.68 -7.84
N SER A 329 53.57 -23.74 -6.58
CA SER A 329 52.86 -24.44 -5.51
C SER A 329 52.20 -23.47 -4.50
N ASN A 330 50.91 -23.74 -4.29
CA ASN A 330 50.14 -23.67 -3.06
C ASN A 330 49.70 -22.32 -2.47
N GLY A 331 48.43 -22.01 -2.75
CA GLY A 331 47.54 -21.21 -1.93
C GLY A 331 46.10 -21.42 -2.35
N ILE A 332 45.53 -22.61 -2.07
CA ILE A 332 44.10 -22.89 -2.28
C ILE A 332 43.32 -22.04 -1.26
N PHE A 333 42.79 -20.91 -1.74
CA PHE A 333 41.76 -20.15 -1.03
C PHE A 333 40.41 -20.86 -1.21
N LEU A 334 39.88 -21.41 -0.12
CA LEU A 334 38.46 -21.76 0.01
C LEU A 334 37.63 -20.46 -0.08
N PRO A 335 36.60 -20.35 -0.95
CA PRO A 335 35.71 -19.21 -0.93
C PRO A 335 34.64 -19.40 0.13
N THR A 336 34.74 -18.60 1.19
CA THR A 336 33.76 -18.41 2.25
C THR A 336 32.41 -17.93 1.70
N SER A 337 31.33 -18.56 2.16
CA SER A 337 29.94 -18.13 2.00
C SER A 337 29.72 -16.79 2.70
N HIS A 338 29.79 -15.70 1.94
CA HIS A 338 29.61 -14.35 2.46
C HIS A 338 28.18 -13.84 2.21
N ILE A 339 27.40 -13.74 3.29
CA ILE A 339 26.41 -12.67 3.45
C ILE A 339 27.18 -11.35 3.29
N ARG A 340 27.12 -10.73 2.11
CA ARG A 340 27.76 -9.44 1.86
C ARG A 340 26.93 -8.33 2.52
N ILE A 341 27.27 -8.01 3.77
CA ILE A 341 26.88 -6.74 4.39
C ILE A 341 27.77 -5.66 3.74
N ALA A 342 27.18 -4.80 2.92
CA ALA A 342 27.88 -3.72 2.25
C ALA A 342 28.43 -2.72 3.29
N GLY A 343 29.75 -2.70 3.46
CA GLY A 343 30.43 -1.78 4.36
C GLY A 343 30.50 -0.37 3.78
N SER A 344 29.69 0.57 4.30
CA SER A 344 29.95 2.00 4.12
C SER A 344 30.91 2.49 5.22
N LYS A 345 31.96 3.21 4.82
CA LYS A 345 32.98 3.82 5.71
C LYS A 345 32.33 4.51 6.93
N MET A 346 32.72 4.06 8.12
CA MET A 346 32.23 4.58 9.40
C MET A 346 32.75 5.98 9.69
N ARG A 347 31.82 6.91 10.01
CA ARG A 347 32.11 7.96 10.99
C ARG A 347 31.74 7.41 12.36
N SER A 348 32.68 7.38 13.30
CA SER A 348 32.40 7.06 14.70
C SER A 348 31.54 8.18 15.31
N SER A 349 30.22 8.06 15.22
CA SER A 349 29.32 8.88 16.02
C SER A 349 29.18 8.24 17.40
N SER A 350 29.28 9.04 18.45
CA SER A 350 29.09 8.65 19.85
C SER A 350 27.89 7.71 20.02
N THR A 351 28.10 6.58 20.68
CA THR A 351 27.08 5.57 21.03
C THR A 351 26.03 6.08 22.03
N GLU A 352 26.28 7.21 22.67
CA GLU A 352 25.40 7.81 23.67
C GLU A 352 24.28 8.63 23.01
N LEU A 353 23.05 8.30 23.39
CA LEU A 353 21.87 9.05 22.98
C LEU A 353 21.81 10.37 23.76
N PRO A 354 21.40 11.47 23.12
CA PRO A 354 21.02 12.70 23.81
C PRO A 354 20.01 12.44 24.93
N ALA A 355 20.05 13.24 26.01
CA ALA A 355 19.23 13.05 27.20
C ALA A 355 17.71 12.97 26.90
N HIS A 356 17.22 13.74 25.92
CA HIS A 356 15.81 13.68 25.53
C HIS A 356 15.46 12.35 24.82
N LEU A 357 16.36 11.79 24.02
CA LEU A 357 16.17 10.48 23.40
C LEU A 357 16.32 9.32 24.38
N GLU A 358 17.18 9.47 25.39
CA GLU A 358 17.24 8.53 26.51
C GLU A 358 15.91 8.48 27.26
N THR A 359 15.26 9.64 27.45
CA THR A 359 13.93 9.70 28.06
C THR A 359 12.87 9.00 27.22
N ILE A 360 12.85 9.24 25.89
CA ILE A 360 11.93 8.55 24.97
C ILE A 360 12.17 7.04 24.98
N LYS A 361 13.44 6.61 24.97
CA LYS A 361 13.82 5.20 25.05
C LYS A 361 13.34 4.57 26.36
N GLN A 362 13.49 5.28 27.49
CA GLN A 362 13.02 4.79 28.79
C GLN A 362 11.49 4.63 28.80
N GLN A 363 10.75 5.63 28.31
CA GLN A 363 9.29 5.53 28.17
C GLN A 363 8.87 4.35 27.27
N ALA A 364 9.61 4.11 26.18
CA ALA A 364 9.37 2.97 25.29
C ALA A 364 9.63 1.63 25.98
N ASN A 365 10.70 1.53 26.78
CA ASN A 365 10.99 0.36 27.60
C ASN A 365 9.90 0.11 28.65
N ASP A 366 9.40 1.16 29.30
CA ASP A 366 8.34 1.08 30.31
C ASP A 366 7.00 0.67 29.68
N ALA A 367 6.67 1.18 28.49
CA ALA A 367 5.51 0.72 27.71
C ALA A 367 5.67 -0.76 27.31
N PHE A 368 6.85 -1.17 26.86
CA PHE A 368 7.14 -2.56 26.55
C PHE A 368 7.00 -3.47 27.79
N ALA A 369 7.50 -3.05 28.95
CA ALA A 369 7.37 -3.80 30.20
C ALA A 369 5.90 -3.96 30.63
N ARG A 370 5.07 -2.95 30.37
CA ARG A 370 3.61 -2.96 30.60
C ARG A 370 2.81 -3.68 29.50
N GLN A 371 3.48 -4.33 28.54
CA GLN A 371 2.84 -5.02 27.41
C GLN A 371 2.06 -4.11 26.46
N GLN A 372 2.34 -2.81 26.48
CA GLN A 372 1.76 -1.82 25.57
C GLN A 372 2.60 -1.75 24.29
N TRP A 373 2.50 -2.80 23.46
CA TRP A 373 3.39 -3.01 22.32
C TRP A 373 3.29 -1.91 21.27
N THR A 374 2.08 -1.46 20.95
CA THR A 374 1.82 -0.41 19.96
C THR A 374 2.45 0.91 20.41
N GLN A 375 2.24 1.30 21.67
CA GLN A 375 2.85 2.49 22.24
C GLN A 375 4.38 2.40 22.27
N ALA A 376 4.93 1.24 22.63
CA ALA A 376 6.38 1.02 22.61
C ALA A 376 6.96 1.21 21.19
N ILE A 377 6.31 0.63 20.17
CA ILE A 377 6.69 0.78 18.76
C ILE A 377 6.67 2.27 18.36
N GLN A 378 5.61 3.00 18.71
CA GLN A 378 5.49 4.42 18.37
C GLN A 378 6.61 5.28 18.96
N LEU A 379 6.96 5.03 20.22
CA LEU A 379 8.04 5.73 20.91
C LEU A 379 9.42 5.36 20.33
N TYR A 380 9.66 4.08 19.99
CA TYR A 380 10.90 3.70 19.32
C TYR A 380 10.99 4.29 17.91
N SER A 381 9.90 4.33 17.15
CA SER A 381 9.87 4.97 15.83
C SER A 381 10.21 6.45 15.91
N LEU A 382 9.68 7.17 16.91
CA LEU A 382 10.05 8.56 17.18
C LEU A 382 11.56 8.70 17.48
N GLY A 383 12.09 7.82 18.34
CA GLY A 383 13.52 7.80 18.66
C GLY A 383 14.40 7.51 17.43
N ILE A 384 14.01 6.55 16.59
CA ILE A 384 14.71 6.18 15.35
C ILE A 384 14.70 7.31 14.34
N HIS A 385 13.59 8.03 14.20
CA HIS A 385 13.49 9.17 13.29
C HIS A 385 14.50 10.27 13.67
N GLN A 386 14.72 10.50 14.97
CA GLN A 386 15.68 11.49 15.46
C GLN A 386 17.13 10.96 15.55
N ALA A 387 17.33 9.65 15.69
CA ALA A 387 18.65 9.00 15.78
C ALA A 387 18.73 7.73 14.93
N SER A 388 18.67 7.90 13.61
CA SER A 388 18.65 6.80 12.62
C SER A 388 19.94 5.96 12.56
N CYS A 389 21.01 6.41 13.21
CA CYS A 389 22.28 5.67 13.33
C CYS A 389 22.37 4.81 14.60
N ASN A 390 21.36 4.80 15.47
CA ASN A 390 21.42 4.06 16.73
C ASN A 390 20.87 2.63 16.58
N ALA A 391 21.77 1.64 16.58
CA ALA A 391 21.42 0.22 16.42
C ALA A 391 20.48 -0.32 17.52
N MET A 392 20.57 0.19 18.75
CA MET A 392 19.81 -0.33 19.90
C MET A 392 18.31 -0.04 19.76
N LEU A 393 17.94 1.13 19.24
CA LEU A 393 16.54 1.50 19.04
C LEU A 393 15.86 0.57 18.04
N TYR A 394 16.53 0.26 16.91
CA TYR A 394 16.04 -0.76 15.96
C TYR A 394 15.90 -2.13 16.62
N GLY A 395 16.93 -2.57 17.35
CA GLY A 395 16.88 -3.85 18.06
C GLY A 395 15.70 -3.95 19.04
N ASN A 396 15.40 -2.87 19.77
CA ASN A 396 14.29 -2.82 20.72
C ASN A 396 12.92 -2.76 20.02
N ARG A 397 12.78 -1.97 18.95
CA ARG A 397 11.56 -1.93 18.15
C ARG A 397 11.25 -3.28 17.50
N ALA A 398 12.27 -3.99 17.01
CA ALA A 398 12.12 -5.36 16.53
C ALA A 398 11.53 -6.30 17.59
N ALA A 399 11.97 -6.17 18.85
CA ALA A 399 11.40 -6.96 19.94
C ALA A 399 9.91 -6.65 20.17
N ALA A 400 9.51 -5.38 20.06
CA ALA A 400 8.13 -4.95 20.20
C ALA A 400 7.24 -5.51 19.07
N TYR A 401 7.70 -5.46 17.81
CA TYR A 401 7.01 -6.09 16.68
C TYR A 401 6.81 -7.60 16.88
N MET A 402 7.85 -8.33 17.30
CA MET A 402 7.75 -9.78 17.58
C MET A 402 6.75 -10.12 18.71
N LYS A 403 6.42 -9.14 19.57
CA LYS A 403 5.42 -9.30 20.64
C LYS A 403 4.02 -8.90 20.20
N ARG A 404 3.89 -7.83 19.41
CA ARG A 404 2.60 -7.36 18.86
C ARG A 404 1.98 -8.37 17.89
N LYS A 405 2.82 -8.97 17.02
CA LYS A 405 2.43 -10.05 16.10
C LYS A 405 1.26 -9.73 15.16
N TRP A 406 1.14 -8.48 14.73
CA TRP A 406 0.25 -8.18 13.59
C TRP A 406 0.82 -8.78 12.31
N ASP A 407 -0.02 -8.92 11.28
CA ASP A 407 0.42 -9.42 9.98
C ASP A 407 1.62 -8.60 9.50
N GLY A 408 2.69 -9.28 9.08
CA GLY A 408 3.96 -8.68 8.63
C GLY A 408 4.86 -8.07 9.72
N ASP A 409 4.48 -8.07 11.01
CA ASP A 409 5.36 -7.56 12.09
C ASP A 409 6.68 -8.32 12.20
N HIS A 410 6.68 -9.63 11.97
CA HIS A 410 7.90 -10.42 11.96
C HIS A 410 8.86 -9.97 10.84
N TYR A 411 8.33 -9.45 9.73
CA TYR A 411 9.14 -8.91 8.65
C TYR A 411 9.69 -7.52 8.99
N ASP A 412 8.90 -6.64 9.59
CA ASP A 412 9.42 -5.35 10.08
C ASP A 412 10.49 -5.56 11.18
N ALA A 413 10.29 -6.55 12.07
CA ALA A 413 11.28 -6.95 13.04
C ALA A 413 12.57 -7.47 12.39
N LEU A 414 12.46 -8.27 11.33
CA LEU A 414 13.59 -8.75 10.53
C LEU A 414 14.37 -7.57 9.94
N ARG A 415 13.68 -6.62 9.29
CA ARG A 415 14.28 -5.42 8.69
C ARG A 415 15.00 -4.57 9.72
N ASP A 416 14.39 -4.36 10.88
CA ASP A 416 15.00 -3.64 12.01
C ASP A 416 16.25 -4.37 12.53
N CYS A 417 16.21 -5.71 12.65
CA CYS A 417 17.39 -6.49 13.05
C CYS A 417 18.53 -6.34 12.05
N LEU A 418 18.26 -6.42 10.74
CA LEU A 418 19.26 -6.23 9.69
C LEU A 418 19.84 -4.81 9.72
N LYS A 419 19.00 -3.79 9.91
CA LYS A 419 19.46 -2.41 10.04
C LYS A 419 20.35 -2.24 11.28
N ALA A 420 19.95 -2.81 12.42
CA ALA A 420 20.75 -2.81 13.65
C ALA A 420 22.11 -3.48 13.44
N LEU A 421 22.17 -4.62 12.75
CA LEU A 421 23.42 -5.34 12.44
C LEU A 421 24.31 -4.61 11.43
N THR A 422 23.70 -3.87 10.49
CA THR A 422 24.45 -3.00 9.56
C THR A 422 25.14 -1.86 10.32
N LEU A 423 24.48 -1.32 11.35
CA LEU A 423 25.02 -0.24 12.19
C LEU A 423 26.00 -0.76 13.25
N ASN A 424 25.73 -1.93 13.84
CA ASN A 424 26.56 -2.60 14.82
C ASN A 424 26.55 -4.13 14.59
N PRO A 425 27.54 -4.70 13.87
CA PRO A 425 27.63 -6.13 13.60
C PRO A 425 27.72 -7.01 14.86
N GLY A 426 28.19 -6.46 15.98
CA GLY A 426 28.29 -7.15 17.28
C GLY A 426 27.01 -7.11 18.11
N HIS A 427 25.89 -6.64 17.57
CA HIS A 427 24.64 -6.49 18.32
C HIS A 427 23.97 -7.85 18.61
N LEU A 428 24.39 -8.51 19.69
CA LEU A 428 23.92 -9.81 20.18
C LEU A 428 22.41 -10.05 20.01
N LYS A 429 21.57 -9.18 20.62
CA LYS A 429 20.11 -9.38 20.62
C LYS A 429 19.47 -9.27 19.23
N ALA A 430 20.01 -8.44 18.34
CA ALA A 430 19.48 -8.26 16.99
C ALA A 430 19.80 -9.48 16.13
N HIS A 431 20.99 -10.06 16.30
CA HIS A 431 21.42 -11.28 15.62
C HIS A 431 20.54 -12.48 16.00
N PHE A 432 20.33 -12.72 17.31
CA PHE A 432 19.43 -13.78 17.76
C PHE A 432 17.98 -13.59 17.29
N ARG A 433 17.47 -12.34 17.36
CA ARG A 433 16.12 -12.00 16.87
C ARG A 433 15.98 -12.20 15.37
N LEU A 434 17.04 -11.95 14.59
CA LEU A 434 17.06 -12.21 13.14
C LEU A 434 16.76 -13.67 12.84
N ALA A 435 17.49 -14.60 13.48
CA ALA A 435 17.26 -16.05 13.32
C ALA A 435 15.83 -16.44 13.68
N ARG A 436 15.30 -15.90 14.78
CA ARG A 436 13.91 -16.14 15.19
C ARG A 436 12.89 -15.59 14.20
N CYS A 437 13.09 -14.38 13.67
CA CYS A 437 12.18 -13.80 12.67
C CYS A 437 12.17 -14.62 11.39
N LEU A 438 13.33 -15.09 10.91
CA LEU A 438 13.43 -15.99 9.75
C LEU A 438 12.63 -17.28 9.97
N PHE A 439 12.73 -17.88 11.16
CA PHE A 439 11.97 -19.07 11.51
C PHE A 439 10.45 -18.83 11.52
N GLU A 440 9.99 -17.75 12.15
CA GLU A 440 8.56 -17.39 12.20
C GLU A 440 8.00 -17.12 10.80
N LEU A 441 8.79 -16.49 9.93
CA LEU A 441 8.49 -16.26 8.51
C LEU A 441 8.62 -17.52 7.63
N LYS A 442 8.92 -18.69 8.21
CA LYS A 442 9.06 -20.00 7.54
C LYS A 442 10.27 -20.14 6.60
N TYR A 443 11.25 -19.26 6.73
CA TYR A 443 12.59 -19.37 6.11
C TYR A 443 13.49 -20.25 6.98
N VAL A 444 13.15 -21.53 7.05
CA VAL A 444 13.74 -22.46 8.04
C VAL A 444 15.23 -22.72 7.79
N SER A 445 15.66 -22.82 6.53
CA SER A 445 17.07 -23.07 6.18
C SER A 445 17.94 -21.87 6.54
N GLU A 446 17.48 -20.68 6.19
CA GLU A 446 18.15 -19.40 6.47
C GLU A 446 18.16 -19.10 7.98
N ALA A 447 17.10 -19.49 8.69
CA ALA A 447 17.06 -19.40 10.14
C ALA A 447 18.14 -20.26 10.81
N LEU A 448 18.38 -21.49 10.30
CA LEU A 448 19.44 -22.37 10.79
C LEU A 448 20.82 -21.77 10.53
N GLU A 449 21.10 -21.34 9.29
CA GLU A 449 22.37 -20.70 8.93
C GLU A 449 22.64 -19.46 9.80
N CYS A 450 21.61 -18.64 10.01
CA CYS A 450 21.70 -17.47 10.88
C CYS A 450 21.96 -17.85 12.34
N LEU A 451 21.35 -18.92 12.84
CA LEU A 451 21.54 -19.39 14.21
C LEU A 451 22.93 -20.01 14.42
N ASP A 452 23.47 -20.71 13.43
CA ASP A 452 24.83 -21.25 13.47
C ASP A 452 25.87 -20.12 13.45
N ASP A 453 25.68 -19.08 12.61
CA ASP A 453 26.51 -17.87 12.65
C ASP A 453 26.42 -17.16 14.02
N PHE A 454 25.23 -17.13 14.65
CA PHE A 454 25.05 -16.60 16.00
C PHE A 454 25.88 -17.39 17.03
N LYS A 455 25.78 -18.72 17.02
CA LYS A 455 26.51 -19.61 17.94
C LYS A 455 28.03 -19.47 17.77
N GLY A 456 28.49 -19.33 16.53
CA GLY A 456 29.92 -19.10 16.23
C GLY A 456 30.43 -17.75 16.73
N LYS A 457 29.62 -16.68 16.60
CA LYS A 457 29.99 -15.33 17.04
C LYS A 457 29.87 -15.11 18.54
N PHE A 458 28.93 -15.80 19.20
CA PHE A 458 28.61 -15.61 20.62
C PHE A 458 28.56 -16.94 21.38
N PRO A 459 29.71 -17.62 21.59
CA PRO A 459 29.74 -18.97 22.18
C PRO A 459 29.18 -19.04 23.60
N GLU A 460 29.33 -17.98 24.40
CA GLU A 460 28.80 -17.92 25.77
C GLU A 460 27.27 -17.94 25.80
N GLN A 461 26.61 -17.37 24.78
CA GLN A 461 25.15 -17.31 24.68
C GLN A 461 24.58 -18.45 23.84
N ALA A 462 25.43 -19.20 23.14
CA ALA A 462 25.06 -20.39 22.37
C ALA A 462 24.45 -21.50 23.24
N GLN A 463 24.84 -21.57 24.52
CA GLN A 463 24.33 -22.54 25.50
C GLN A 463 23.10 -22.03 26.27
N SER A 464 22.53 -20.89 25.86
CA SER A 464 21.31 -20.40 26.49
C SER A 464 20.11 -21.27 26.12
N SER A 465 19.20 -21.48 27.08
CA SER A 465 17.98 -22.27 26.86
C SER A 465 17.12 -21.77 25.69
N ALA A 466 17.14 -20.45 25.44
CA ALA A 466 16.45 -19.85 24.30
C ALA A 466 17.09 -20.24 22.95
N CYS A 467 18.43 -20.35 22.89
CA CYS A 467 19.15 -20.77 21.70
C CYS A 467 18.91 -22.25 21.40
N ASP A 468 18.98 -23.10 22.43
CA ASP A 468 18.72 -24.54 22.30
C ASP A 468 17.27 -24.84 21.88
N SER A 469 16.31 -24.12 22.46
CA SER A 469 14.90 -24.25 22.07
C SER A 469 14.69 -23.89 20.61
N LEU A 470 15.24 -22.76 20.15
CA LEU A 470 15.09 -22.32 18.77
C LEU A 470 15.79 -23.29 17.80
N ASP A 471 16.98 -23.79 18.14
CA ASP A 471 17.71 -24.78 17.34
C ASP A 471 16.90 -26.07 17.17
N LYS A 472 16.29 -26.55 18.25
CA LYS A 472 15.41 -27.73 18.23
C LYS A 472 14.19 -27.50 17.36
N ASP A 473 13.53 -26.35 17.49
CA ASP A 473 12.33 -26.01 16.72
C ASP A 473 12.63 -25.89 15.21
N ILE A 474 13.75 -25.26 14.85
CA ILE A 474 14.22 -25.15 13.46
C ILE A 474 14.51 -26.54 12.88
N LYS A 475 15.27 -27.38 13.60
CA LYS A 475 15.59 -28.74 13.16
C LYS A 475 14.34 -29.58 12.99
N ALA A 476 13.40 -29.54 13.94
CA ALA A 476 12.12 -30.23 13.83
C ALA A 476 11.34 -29.83 12.56
N ALA A 477 11.27 -28.52 12.26
CA ALA A 477 10.62 -28.03 11.05
C ALA A 477 11.31 -28.48 9.74
N LEU A 478 12.64 -28.65 9.73
CA LEU A 478 13.37 -29.20 8.59
C LEU A 478 13.07 -30.70 8.37
N PHE A 479 12.95 -31.48 9.45
CA PHE A 479 12.60 -32.89 9.36
C PHE A 479 11.20 -33.08 8.76
N THR A 480 10.19 -32.33 9.22
CA THR A 480 8.83 -32.40 8.67
C THR A 480 8.76 -32.02 7.17
N LYS A 481 9.57 -31.05 6.72
CA LYS A 481 9.70 -30.71 5.29
C LYS A 481 10.32 -31.84 4.46
N THR A 482 11.17 -32.66 5.05
CA THR A 482 11.89 -33.75 4.37
C THR A 482 11.00 -34.99 4.27
N GLU A 483 10.30 -35.36 5.34
CA GLU A 483 9.33 -36.48 5.33
C GLU A 483 8.19 -36.25 4.33
N THR A 484 7.63 -35.03 4.29
CA THR A 484 6.58 -34.68 3.30
C THR A 484 7.08 -34.71 1.84
N ALA A 485 8.38 -34.61 1.61
CA ALA A 485 8.99 -34.75 0.28
C ALA A 485 9.29 -36.22 -0.09
N GLU A 486 9.59 -37.06 0.89
CA GLU A 486 9.84 -38.50 0.72
C GLU A 486 8.55 -39.31 0.54
N ASP A 487 7.49 -39.00 1.31
CA ASP A 487 6.17 -39.61 1.15
C ASP A 487 5.55 -39.34 -0.23
N LYS A 488 5.85 -38.17 -0.82
CA LYS A 488 5.44 -37.81 -2.18
C LYS A 488 6.20 -38.59 -3.27
N LYS A 489 7.38 -39.16 -2.96
CA LYS A 489 8.12 -40.05 -3.88
C LYS A 489 7.71 -41.51 -3.74
N ALA A 490 7.26 -41.95 -2.57
CA ALA A 490 6.87 -43.33 -2.31
C ALA A 490 5.48 -43.69 -2.88
N ASN A 491 4.57 -42.72 -3.04
CA ASN A 491 3.18 -42.96 -3.49
C ASN A 491 2.94 -42.79 -5.01
N SER A 492 3.98 -42.81 -5.86
CA SER A 492 3.83 -42.59 -7.32
C SER A 492 3.37 -43.82 -8.13
N SER A 493 2.62 -44.75 -7.54
CA SER A 493 2.07 -45.90 -8.26
C SER A 493 0.65 -46.22 -7.82
N ILE A 494 -0.31 -45.37 -8.21
CA ILE A 494 -1.70 -45.72 -8.56
C ILE A 494 -2.32 -44.51 -9.29
N ARG A 495 -2.87 -44.75 -10.50
CA ARG A 495 -3.52 -43.74 -11.34
C ARG A 495 -4.89 -43.36 -10.79
N PHE A 496 -5.03 -42.11 -10.35
CA PHE A 496 -6.29 -41.36 -10.39
C PHE A 496 -6.00 -39.95 -10.92
N HIS A 497 -6.74 -39.55 -11.97
CA HIS A 497 -6.72 -38.19 -12.50
C HIS A 497 -7.39 -37.24 -11.49
N SER A 498 -6.61 -36.74 -10.54
CA SER A 498 -6.94 -35.57 -9.74
C SER A 498 -6.07 -34.40 -10.20
N PHE A 499 -6.68 -33.25 -10.43
CA PHE A 499 -6.04 -32.00 -10.83
C PHE A 499 -5.14 -31.44 -9.71
N ASN A 500 -3.99 -32.10 -9.46
CA ASN A 500 -2.96 -31.60 -8.55
C ASN A 500 -1.98 -30.70 -9.32
N ARG A 501 -2.30 -29.40 -9.45
CA ARG A 501 -1.30 -28.40 -9.85
C ARG A 501 -0.39 -28.12 -8.64
N LYS A 502 0.85 -28.58 -8.80
CA LYS A 502 2.04 -28.49 -7.93
C LYS A 502 2.13 -27.24 -7.02
N GLU A 503 2.47 -27.48 -5.75
CA GLU A 503 2.84 -26.54 -4.67
C GLU A 503 4.13 -25.70 -4.92
N SER A 504 4.57 -25.57 -6.18
CA SER A 504 5.74 -24.82 -6.58
C SER A 504 5.35 -23.41 -7.03
N ILE A 505 6.05 -22.40 -6.53
CA ILE A 505 5.91 -21.01 -6.99
C ILE A 505 6.16 -20.97 -8.50
N PRO A 506 5.29 -20.34 -9.31
CA PRO A 506 5.54 -20.18 -10.75
C PRO A 506 6.90 -19.51 -10.99
N GLU A 507 7.68 -20.01 -11.95
CA GLU A 507 9.01 -19.44 -12.26
C GLU A 507 8.91 -17.94 -12.62
N ASP A 508 7.83 -17.54 -13.28
CA ASP A 508 7.57 -16.14 -13.63
C ASP A 508 7.40 -15.26 -12.38
N GLU A 509 6.66 -15.71 -11.37
CA GLU A 509 6.51 -14.95 -10.12
C GLU A 509 7.85 -14.82 -9.38
N LEU A 510 8.68 -15.86 -9.39
CA LEU A 510 10.03 -15.81 -8.79
C LEU A 510 10.89 -14.72 -9.46
N VAL A 511 10.91 -14.70 -10.80
CA VAL A 511 11.66 -13.71 -11.58
C VAL A 511 11.12 -12.30 -11.33
N LEU A 512 9.80 -12.13 -11.29
CA LEU A 512 9.19 -10.83 -10.97
C LEU A 512 9.59 -10.35 -9.57
N ARG A 513 9.54 -11.21 -8.55
CA ARG A 513 9.92 -10.86 -7.18
C ARG A 513 11.41 -10.51 -7.06
N GLU A 514 12.29 -11.24 -7.73
CA GLU A 514 13.73 -10.93 -7.79
C GLU A 514 13.99 -9.55 -8.41
N ARG A 515 13.21 -9.18 -9.43
CA ARG A 515 13.30 -7.89 -10.10
C ARG A 515 12.60 -6.76 -9.34
N SER A 516 11.69 -7.08 -8.44
CA SER A 516 10.90 -6.09 -7.70
C SER A 516 11.70 -5.33 -6.62
N PHE A 517 11.09 -4.27 -6.09
CA PHE A 517 11.58 -3.47 -4.96
C PHE A 517 10.59 -3.49 -3.78
N ASP A 518 11.12 -3.40 -2.56
CA ASP A 518 10.36 -3.43 -1.30
C ASP A 518 9.89 -2.05 -0.87
N TYR A 519 8.98 -2.02 0.10
CA TYR A 519 8.45 -0.78 0.67
C TYR A 519 9.45 -0.09 1.61
N LYS A 520 9.41 1.24 1.64
CA LYS A 520 10.10 2.09 2.62
C LYS A 520 9.36 2.12 3.96
N HIS A 521 8.05 2.40 3.92
CA HIS A 521 7.18 2.47 5.10
C HIS A 521 5.89 1.67 4.92
N ARG A 522 5.30 1.26 6.04
CA ARG A 522 4.04 0.53 6.13
C ARG A 522 3.17 1.17 7.20
N TYR A 523 1.92 1.48 6.86
CA TYR A 523 0.98 2.12 7.77
C TYR A 523 -0.12 1.13 8.12
N CYS A 524 -0.23 0.84 9.42
CA CYS A 524 -1.11 -0.21 9.92
C CYS A 524 -2.29 0.38 10.69
N GLY A 525 -3.43 -0.33 10.62
CA GLY A 525 -4.59 -0.13 11.49
C GLY A 525 -5.90 0.08 10.75
N HIS A 526 -5.89 0.47 9.47
CA HIS A 526 -7.11 0.52 8.66
C HIS A 526 -7.49 -0.89 8.17
N CYS A 527 -8.70 -1.02 7.63
CA CYS A 527 -9.18 -2.24 6.99
C CYS A 527 -9.56 -1.99 5.54
N ASN A 528 -9.13 -2.88 4.64
CA ASN A 528 -9.45 -2.83 3.22
C ASN A 528 -9.68 -4.26 2.72
N THR A 529 -10.89 -4.79 2.88
CA THR A 529 -11.23 -6.18 2.54
C THR A 529 -12.58 -6.33 1.82
N THR A 530 -13.43 -5.31 1.88
CA THR A 530 -14.83 -5.40 1.46
C THR A 530 -15.04 -4.81 0.07
N THR A 531 -14.44 -3.65 -0.21
CA THR A 531 -14.57 -2.93 -1.48
C THR A 531 -13.26 -3.00 -2.27
N ASP A 532 -13.35 -2.93 -3.61
CA ASP A 532 -12.17 -2.88 -4.47
C ASP A 532 -11.67 -1.45 -4.75
N ILE A 533 -12.23 -0.48 -4.03
CA ILE A 533 -11.87 0.94 -4.05
C ILE A 533 -11.57 1.43 -2.64
N LYS A 534 -10.31 1.79 -2.38
CA LYS A 534 -9.92 2.40 -1.11
C LYS A 534 -8.80 3.40 -1.30
N GLU A 535 -9.15 4.68 -1.32
CA GLU A 535 -8.15 5.71 -1.51
C GLU A 535 -7.18 5.80 -0.34
N ALA A 536 -5.93 6.16 -0.63
CA ALA A 536 -4.94 6.57 0.35
C ALA A 536 -4.14 7.73 -0.25
N ASN A 537 -3.97 8.82 0.48
CA ASN A 537 -3.37 10.04 -0.05
C ASN A 537 -2.34 10.65 0.89
N PHE A 538 -1.42 11.42 0.30
CA PHE A 538 -0.53 12.31 1.03
C PHE A 538 -1.32 13.53 1.52
N PHE A 539 -1.10 13.93 2.78
CA PHE A 539 -1.72 15.11 3.36
C PHE A 539 -0.66 16.09 3.88
N GLY A 540 -0.83 17.36 3.49
CA GLY A 540 0.15 18.42 3.67
C GLY A 540 1.07 18.58 2.46
N SER A 541 1.68 19.76 2.34
CA SER A 541 2.46 20.14 1.14
C SER A 541 3.70 19.32 0.88
N LYS A 542 4.24 18.67 1.92
CA LYS A 542 5.39 17.77 1.82
C LYS A 542 4.96 16.30 1.95
N GLY A 543 3.65 16.05 1.97
CA GLY A 543 3.08 14.74 2.29
C GLY A 543 3.53 14.24 3.66
N GLN A 544 3.65 15.12 4.64
CA GLN A 544 4.15 14.75 5.97
C GLN A 544 3.19 13.85 6.75
N TYR A 545 1.91 13.80 6.34
CA TYR A 545 0.94 12.83 6.81
C TYR A 545 0.44 11.95 5.67
N ILE A 546 0.01 10.75 6.02
CA ILE A 546 -0.70 9.82 5.15
C ILE A 546 -2.11 9.65 5.68
N VAL A 547 -3.10 9.63 4.79
CA VAL A 547 -4.49 9.38 5.11
C VAL A 547 -5.02 8.18 4.32
N SER A 548 -5.89 7.37 4.93
CA SER A 548 -6.56 6.25 4.26
C SER A 548 -7.95 6.01 4.85
N GLY A 549 -8.88 5.57 4.01
CA GLY A 549 -10.22 5.16 4.40
C GLY A 549 -10.17 3.74 4.92
N SER A 550 -11.25 3.31 5.56
CA SER A 550 -11.34 2.00 6.18
C SER A 550 -12.76 1.44 6.07
N ASP A 551 -12.86 0.11 6.12
CA ASP A 551 -14.13 -0.64 6.10
C ASP A 551 -14.86 -0.70 7.46
N ASP A 552 -14.37 0.05 8.46
CA ASP A 552 -15.01 0.24 9.77
C ASP A 552 -15.71 1.61 9.89
N GLY A 553 -15.94 2.28 8.76
CA GLY A 553 -16.56 3.60 8.68
C GLY A 553 -15.61 4.74 9.06
N SER A 554 -14.37 4.44 9.44
CA SER A 554 -13.40 5.45 9.83
C SER A 554 -12.39 5.77 8.72
N PHE A 555 -11.63 6.85 8.90
CA PHE A 555 -10.39 7.09 8.18
C PHE A 555 -9.26 7.37 9.16
N PHE A 556 -8.07 6.97 8.76
CA PHE A 556 -6.87 6.92 9.58
C PHE A 556 -5.86 7.95 9.08
N ILE A 557 -5.14 8.58 10.01
CA ILE A 557 -4.11 9.57 9.72
C ILE A 557 -2.82 9.18 10.43
N TRP A 558 -1.76 8.94 9.65
CA TRP A 558 -0.43 8.64 10.18
C TRP A 558 0.56 9.76 9.86
N GLU A 559 1.56 9.93 10.73
CA GLU A 559 2.77 10.67 10.39
C GLU A 559 3.64 9.82 9.45
N LYS A 560 4.05 10.38 8.31
CA LYS A 560 4.71 9.62 7.22
C LYS A 560 6.01 8.93 7.69
N GLU A 561 6.90 9.67 8.33
CA GLU A 561 8.27 9.20 8.60
C GLU A 561 8.36 8.23 9.79
N THR A 562 7.55 8.45 10.83
CA THR A 562 7.54 7.58 12.03
C THR A 562 6.56 6.41 11.89
N THR A 563 5.64 6.48 10.92
CA THR A 563 4.48 5.60 10.75
C THR A 563 3.53 5.59 11.95
N ASN A 564 3.64 6.58 12.85
CA ASN A 564 2.80 6.65 14.03
C ASN A 564 1.38 7.07 13.64
N LEU A 565 0.39 6.33 14.16
CA LEU A 565 -1.01 6.70 14.04
C LEU A 565 -1.29 7.93 14.91
N VAL A 566 -1.70 9.01 14.28
CA VAL A 566 -1.92 10.31 14.92
C VAL A 566 -3.39 10.52 15.26
N ARG A 567 -4.28 10.06 14.38
CA ARG A 567 -5.72 10.23 14.56
C ARG A 567 -6.55 9.23 13.77
N ILE A 568 -7.72 8.91 14.30
CA ILE A 568 -8.81 8.20 13.61
C ILE A 568 -10.09 9.05 13.75
N LEU A 569 -10.82 9.20 12.65
CA LEU A 569 -12.09 9.92 12.60
C LEU A 569 -13.15 9.06 11.89
N GLN A 570 -14.35 8.97 12.46
CA GLN A 570 -15.48 8.27 11.89
C GLN A 570 -16.06 9.08 10.72
N GLY A 571 -15.75 8.65 9.50
CA GLY A 571 -16.17 9.29 8.27
C GLY A 571 -17.60 8.93 7.90
N ASP A 572 -17.88 7.65 7.76
CA ASP A 572 -19.17 7.10 7.32
C ASP A 572 -19.70 6.12 8.37
N GLU A 573 -20.96 5.69 8.22
CA GLU A 573 -21.55 4.69 9.12
C GLU A 573 -20.91 3.31 8.96
N SER A 574 -20.51 2.96 7.73
CA SER A 574 -20.03 1.61 7.40
C SER A 574 -18.66 1.59 6.74
N ILE A 575 -18.45 2.32 5.65
CA ILE A 575 -17.22 2.23 4.85
C ILE A 575 -16.87 3.60 4.29
N VAL A 576 -15.62 4.04 4.48
CA VAL A 576 -15.05 5.19 3.77
C VAL A 576 -14.23 4.69 2.58
N ASN A 577 -14.60 5.07 1.36
CA ASN A 577 -13.91 4.66 0.13
C ASN A 577 -12.98 5.74 -0.43
N CYS A 578 -13.39 7.01 -0.35
CA CYS A 578 -12.69 8.13 -0.96
C CYS A 578 -12.26 9.15 0.09
N LEU A 579 -11.10 9.74 -0.15
CA LEU A 579 -10.53 10.79 0.68
C LEU A 579 -9.56 11.63 -0.13
N GLN A 580 -9.94 12.89 -0.32
CA GLN A 580 -9.22 13.84 -1.15
C GLN A 580 -8.79 15.03 -0.28
N PRO A 581 -7.51 15.08 0.15
CA PRO A 581 -6.97 16.25 0.80
C PRO A 581 -7.00 17.46 -0.12
N HIS A 582 -7.35 18.62 0.43
CA HIS A 582 -7.37 19.86 -0.33
C HIS A 582 -5.94 20.30 -0.69
N PRO A 583 -5.67 20.80 -1.90
CA PRO A 583 -4.31 21.10 -2.38
C PRO A 583 -3.56 22.19 -1.61
N ASN A 584 -4.27 23.12 -0.95
CA ASN A 584 -3.68 24.32 -0.34
C ASN A 584 -4.07 24.62 1.14
N TYR A 585 -4.94 23.83 1.77
CA TYR A 585 -5.50 24.09 3.12
C TYR A 585 -5.52 22.79 3.93
N CYS A 586 -5.45 22.84 5.27
CA CYS A 586 -5.73 21.66 6.10
C CYS A 586 -7.24 21.38 6.06
N PHE A 587 -7.66 20.82 4.94
CA PHE A 587 -9.04 20.55 4.60
C PHE A 587 -9.07 19.22 3.86
N LEU A 588 -10.09 18.41 4.10
CA LEU A 588 -10.21 17.07 3.53
C LEU A 588 -11.66 16.84 3.14
N ALA A 589 -11.90 16.20 2.00
CA ALA A 589 -13.21 15.67 1.64
C ALA A 589 -13.17 14.15 1.71
N THR A 590 -14.19 13.52 2.28
CA THR A 590 -14.35 12.06 2.29
C THR A 590 -15.73 11.66 1.79
N SER A 591 -15.82 10.44 1.28
CA SER A 591 -17.08 9.79 0.96
C SER A 591 -16.94 8.28 0.97
N GLY A 592 -18.06 7.58 0.95
CA GLY A 592 -18.08 6.13 0.99
C GLY A 592 -19.43 5.57 0.58
N ILE A 593 -19.98 4.70 1.42
CA ILE A 593 -21.29 4.07 1.15
C ILE A 593 -22.44 5.05 1.37
N ASP A 594 -22.26 6.04 2.24
CA ASP A 594 -23.31 7.02 2.48
C ASP A 594 -23.48 7.93 1.25
N PRO A 595 -24.70 8.40 0.94
CA PRO A 595 -24.97 9.26 -0.21
C PRO A 595 -24.57 10.73 0.03
N VAL A 596 -23.56 10.97 0.87
CA VAL A 596 -23.11 12.30 1.29
C VAL A 596 -21.60 12.46 1.10
N VAL A 597 -21.18 13.71 0.88
CA VAL A 597 -19.76 14.08 0.91
C VAL A 597 -19.49 14.82 2.20
N ARG A 598 -18.45 14.43 2.94
CA ARG A 598 -18.11 15.04 4.23
C ARG A 598 -16.86 15.87 4.12
N LEU A 599 -16.92 17.08 4.65
CA LEU A 599 -15.83 18.04 4.67
C LEU A 599 -15.24 18.13 6.08
N TRP A 600 -13.92 18.14 6.17
CA TRP A 600 -13.18 18.09 7.42
C TRP A 600 -12.20 19.26 7.52
N ASN A 601 -12.21 19.94 8.66
CA ASN A 601 -11.40 21.12 8.93
C ASN A 601 -11.00 21.16 10.41
N PRO A 602 -9.85 21.74 10.79
CA PRO A 602 -9.52 21.96 12.20
C PRO A 602 -10.63 22.75 12.93
N ARG A 603 -11.27 22.10 13.90
CA ARG A 603 -12.31 22.69 14.74
C ARG A 603 -11.73 23.74 15.68
N PRO A 604 -12.46 24.81 16.03
CA PRO A 604 -12.04 25.81 17.03
C PRO A 604 -11.53 25.17 18.33
N GLU A 605 -10.51 25.78 18.97
CA GLU A 605 -9.95 25.31 20.25
C GLU A 605 -10.96 25.33 21.41
N THR A 606 -12.00 26.15 21.29
CA THR A 606 -13.08 26.28 22.27
C THR A 606 -14.12 25.16 22.15
N GLU A 607 -14.16 24.44 21.03
CA GLU A 607 -15.04 23.28 20.87
C GLU A 607 -14.39 22.06 21.51
N THR A 608 -14.99 21.60 22.61
CA THR A 608 -14.46 20.47 23.40
C THR A 608 -14.93 19.11 22.89
N GLU A 609 -16.01 19.05 22.12
CA GLU A 609 -16.58 17.81 21.61
C GLU A 609 -16.42 17.71 20.10
N ASN A 610 -15.68 16.70 19.65
CA ASN A 610 -15.67 16.26 18.27
C ASN A 610 -16.20 14.81 18.25
N GLY A 611 -17.52 14.67 18.16
CA GLY A 611 -18.22 13.38 18.34
C GLY A 611 -17.87 12.29 17.33
N ARG A 612 -17.03 12.59 16.32
CA ARG A 612 -16.53 11.63 15.33
C ARG A 612 -15.08 11.20 15.59
N VAL A 613 -14.43 11.64 16.67
CA VAL A 613 -13.10 11.14 17.04
C VAL A 613 -13.21 9.75 17.65
N VAL A 614 -12.39 8.83 17.17
CA VAL A 614 -12.23 7.53 17.82
C VAL A 614 -11.13 7.66 18.88
N GLU A 615 -11.54 7.73 20.15
CA GLU A 615 -10.63 7.93 21.28
C GLU A 615 -9.68 6.74 21.50
N ASP A 616 -10.21 5.50 21.45
CA ASP A 616 -9.40 4.29 21.56
C ASP A 616 -8.90 3.81 20.20
N MET A 617 -7.85 4.47 19.72
CA MET A 617 -7.23 4.16 18.43
C MET A 617 -6.58 2.77 18.37
N GLU A 618 -6.11 2.25 19.50
CA GLU A 618 -5.47 0.93 19.55
C GLU A 618 -6.51 -0.18 19.39
N SER A 619 -7.64 -0.09 20.10
CA SER A 619 -8.73 -1.06 19.94
C SER A 619 -9.31 -1.04 18.53
N ALA A 620 -9.48 0.15 17.92
CA ALA A 620 -9.95 0.27 16.53
C ALA A 620 -8.98 -0.42 15.55
N ALA A 621 -7.67 -0.12 15.65
CA ALA A 621 -6.67 -0.74 14.81
C ALA A 621 -6.57 -2.27 15.03
N GLN A 622 -6.72 -2.73 16.28
CA GLN A 622 -6.72 -4.16 16.59
C GLN A 622 -7.98 -4.86 16.07
N ALA A 623 -9.14 -4.21 16.13
CA ALA A 623 -10.39 -4.73 15.57
C ALA A 623 -10.26 -4.91 14.05
N ASN A 624 -9.68 -3.93 13.35
CA ASN A 624 -9.40 -4.03 11.92
C ASN A 624 -8.40 -5.14 11.61
N GLN A 625 -7.34 -5.31 12.42
CA GLN A 625 -6.40 -6.41 12.26
C GLN A 625 -7.08 -7.79 12.38
N ARG A 626 -8.08 -7.93 13.26
CA ARG A 626 -8.89 -9.15 13.38
C ARG A 626 -9.82 -9.32 12.19
N ARG A 627 -10.53 -8.24 11.82
CA ARG A 627 -11.45 -8.21 10.68
C ARG A 627 -10.78 -8.62 9.37
N MET A 628 -9.54 -8.20 9.15
CA MET A 628 -8.78 -8.65 7.99
C MET A 628 -8.52 -10.16 8.02
N ASN A 629 -8.31 -10.76 9.21
CA ASN A 629 -8.03 -12.18 9.40
C ASN A 629 -9.27 -13.07 9.56
N ALA A 630 -10.44 -12.46 9.73
CA ALA A 630 -11.70 -13.16 9.93
C ALA A 630 -12.13 -13.87 8.64
N ASP A 631 -12.84 -14.99 8.79
CA ASP A 631 -13.41 -15.68 7.64
C ASP A 631 -14.57 -14.86 7.01
N PRO A 632 -14.93 -15.08 5.74
CA PRO A 632 -15.99 -14.29 5.08
C PRO A 632 -17.34 -14.32 5.79
N LEU A 633 -17.67 -15.39 6.52
CA LEU A 633 -18.91 -15.49 7.28
C LEU A 633 -18.83 -14.61 8.54
N GLU A 634 -17.72 -14.66 9.27
CA GLU A 634 -17.43 -13.80 10.42
C GLU A 634 -17.39 -12.32 9.99
N VAL A 635 -16.77 -11.99 8.86
CA VAL A 635 -16.79 -10.63 8.28
C VAL A 635 -18.22 -10.20 7.93
N MET A 636 -19.02 -11.08 7.34
CA MET A 636 -20.44 -10.81 7.04
C MET A 636 -21.23 -10.56 8.33
N LEU A 637 -21.03 -11.36 9.38
CA LEU A 637 -21.68 -11.20 10.68
C LEU A 637 -21.25 -9.88 11.36
N LEU A 638 -19.97 -9.53 11.29
CA LEU A 638 -19.43 -8.26 11.76
C LEU A 638 -20.05 -7.07 11.00
N ASN A 639 -20.29 -7.21 9.69
CA ASN A 639 -20.92 -6.20 8.83
C ASN A 639 -22.42 -6.07 9.00
N MET A 640 -23.09 -7.16 9.36
CA MET A 640 -24.52 -7.18 9.66
C MET A 640 -24.84 -6.70 11.08
N GLY A 641 -23.83 -6.23 11.84
CA GLY A 641 -24.04 -5.65 13.16
C GLY A 641 -24.47 -6.66 14.22
N TYR A 642 -23.89 -7.87 14.22
CA TYR A 642 -24.09 -8.81 15.33
C TYR A 642 -23.64 -8.17 16.67
N ARG A 643 -24.62 -7.58 17.36
CA ARG A 643 -24.61 -7.38 18.81
C ARG A 643 -24.62 -8.77 19.45
N ILE A 644 -23.45 -9.40 19.56
CA ILE A 644 -23.30 -10.49 20.53
C ILE A 644 -23.31 -9.84 21.91
N THR A 645 -24.51 -9.78 22.48
CA THR A 645 -24.73 -9.68 23.92
C THR A 645 -23.94 -10.81 24.59
N GLY A 646 -22.85 -10.44 25.27
CA GLY A 646 -22.03 -11.42 25.97
C GLY A 646 -20.84 -10.82 26.70
N LEU A 647 -20.98 -9.62 27.29
CA LEU A 647 -20.12 -9.07 28.37
C LEU A 647 -20.58 -7.65 28.76
N ARG A 648 -21.85 -7.49 29.14
CA ARG A 648 -22.25 -6.41 30.07
C ARG A 648 -23.21 -7.00 31.08
N GLY A 649 -22.95 -6.67 32.34
CA GLY A 649 -23.62 -7.21 33.50
C GLY A 649 -25.12 -7.04 33.43
N VAL A 650 -25.79 -8.05 33.97
CA VAL A 650 -27.23 -8.14 34.23
C VAL A 650 -27.71 -6.89 34.96
N GLY A 651 -28.75 -6.26 34.41
CA GLY A 651 -29.67 -5.36 35.10
C GLY A 651 -31.02 -5.45 34.36
N PRO A 652 -32.14 -5.75 35.04
CA PRO A 652 -33.43 -6.00 34.39
C PRO A 652 -34.17 -4.68 34.10
N ASP A 653 -35.23 -4.81 33.28
CA ASP A 653 -36.21 -3.80 32.83
C ASP A 653 -35.80 -3.17 31.48
N GLY A 654 -36.45 -3.41 30.33
CA GLY A 654 -37.78 -3.93 30.05
C GLY A 654 -38.57 -2.88 29.27
N SER A 655 -38.62 -2.97 27.94
CA SER A 655 -39.77 -2.65 27.08
C SER A 655 -39.37 -2.72 25.60
N ASP A 656 -39.96 -3.69 24.92
CA ASP A 656 -40.05 -3.79 23.46
C ASP A 656 -40.86 -2.60 22.92
N ASP A 657 -40.43 -2.02 21.80
CA ASP A 657 -41.31 -1.36 20.84
C ASP A 657 -40.70 -1.44 19.44
N GLU A 658 -41.57 -1.80 18.50
CA GLU A 658 -41.33 -2.08 17.07
C GLU A 658 -41.13 -0.80 16.22
N ASP A 659 -40.87 -1.04 14.93
CA ASP A 659 -40.96 -0.13 13.78
C ASP A 659 -39.78 0.80 13.45
N SER A 660 -38.93 0.34 12.53
CA SER A 660 -38.55 1.16 11.38
C SER A 660 -38.17 0.28 10.18
N SER A 661 -39.08 0.19 9.23
CA SER A 661 -38.86 -0.29 7.87
C SER A 661 -38.09 0.77 7.08
N GLU A 662 -36.77 0.80 7.23
CA GLU A 662 -35.89 1.48 6.26
C GLU A 662 -35.26 0.44 5.35
N GLY A 663 -35.59 0.52 4.06
CA GLY A 663 -35.04 -0.34 3.03
C GLY A 663 -33.52 -0.21 3.01
N GLN A 664 -32.82 -1.29 3.36
CA GLN A 664 -31.39 -1.43 3.12
C GLN A 664 -31.12 -1.14 1.64
N VAL A 665 -30.46 -0.02 1.37
CA VAL A 665 -29.78 0.22 0.10
C VAL A 665 -28.69 -0.83 0.00
N GLN A 666 -28.99 -1.96 -0.64
CA GLN A 666 -27.98 -2.95 -1.01
C GLN A 666 -27.06 -2.31 -2.06
N CYS A 667 -26.00 -1.62 -1.63
CA CYS A 667 -24.87 -1.34 -2.49
C CYS A 667 -24.30 -2.73 -2.87
N ARG A 668 -24.40 -3.07 -4.17
CA ARG A 668 -23.81 -4.31 -4.69
C ARG A 668 -22.30 -4.22 -4.44
N PRO A 669 -21.65 -5.26 -3.90
CA PRO A 669 -20.20 -5.26 -3.82
C PRO A 669 -19.65 -5.04 -5.23
N SER A 670 -18.78 -4.05 -5.33
CA SER A 670 -17.93 -3.78 -6.48
C SER A 670 -17.17 -5.04 -6.84
#